data_AF-A0A329UP43-F1
#
_entry.id   AF-A0A329UP43-F1
#
_cell.length_a   1.000
_cell.length_b   1.000
_cell.length_c   1.000
_cell.angle_alpha   90.00
_cell.angle_beta   90.00
_cell.angle_gamma   90.00
#
_symmetry.space_group_name_H-M   'P 1'
#
loop_
_entity.id
_entity.type
_entity.pdbx_description
1 polymer ?
#
loop_
_entity_poly.entity_id
_entity_poly.type
_entity_poly.pdbx_seq_one_letter_code
_entity_poly.pdbx_strand_id
1 'polypeptide(L)'
;MAKKKKQRAPVNPELTKVKSVFQRNVDMAYKVQRTHKSDFVERYDLTDVNCKRRIKAVMNLLPEFKERYGKQYPELEMEEDLANIASLPVMTYDSIERSASLCLGAALWMLDRAWESETILEVSDLLPESYSGVDCVDVYDTRFHHSVFKKMLLVIQTRYGKDKSKYVVPESIFDKRDPEDAFHKIMALLPPERIELAVENLKQKFWEWADLYFDVLSPMVKELNRLDEAMDRLEDQMREYLDRKPKKPDFAALKDLTLMDDRPLIGRLSEEEQMIRQMEGLEEKHKKAEHRIYNLHFVSLSAGVHGKKQIAECVGDNFAEAFCNFHIDDSYEICFAILYLLDQDDDYAWVYSFMTAVVCRAAAMLPWGLELYSEMDDGIWFQDNEWIEPKPFDPEWYETKYAGELYEDDDDPHDVSLAQLVYQYTGAVLPRDMNRFDGLKKELRAKGLKPSQVSTLCAMMNVIGEVSRQRFDFSKYADQDDWDDWDAEEEAVTEDLASENEKLKAELAKLRKQAKEANYNLSRENRELKDQLEKMEAGAGELRQELADLREVVFNQQNGAEEEKAEESKISFPYHTSRRLVAFGGHDSWLREIKFKLPDVRFMSDDISSPEIIKRADVVWIQTNCIGHKSYNIIIDLARKYSRKVRYFAYASATKCAEQVVEEEENTDK
;
A
#
# COMPACT_ATOMS: atom_id res chain seq x y z
N MET A 1 -33.24 -35.22 41.92
CA MET A 1 -33.04 -35.21 40.46
C MET A 1 -31.59 -34.82 40.17
N ALA A 2 -30.79 -35.78 39.70
CA ALA A 2 -29.35 -35.60 39.48
C ALA A 2 -29.09 -34.81 38.18
N LYS A 3 -28.26 -33.76 38.27
CA LYS A 3 -27.75 -33.00 37.12
C LYS A 3 -26.89 -33.90 36.24
N LYS A 4 -27.34 -34.19 35.02
CA LYS A 4 -26.52 -34.82 33.97
C LYS A 4 -25.30 -33.92 33.69
N LYS A 5 -24.10 -34.38 34.08
CA LYS A 5 -22.83 -33.86 33.57
C LYS A 5 -22.84 -34.02 32.04
N LYS A 6 -22.78 -32.92 31.31
CA LYS A 6 -22.43 -32.93 29.88
C LYS A 6 -21.08 -33.64 29.74
N GLN A 7 -21.06 -34.82 29.13
CA GLN A 7 -19.82 -35.44 28.67
C GLN A 7 -19.14 -34.45 27.71
N ARG A 8 -17.91 -34.02 28.05
CA ARG A 8 -17.04 -33.32 27.09
C ARG A 8 -16.78 -34.29 25.94
N ALA A 9 -16.98 -33.82 24.71
CA ALA A 9 -16.59 -34.56 23.52
C ALA A 9 -15.09 -34.96 23.62
N PRO A 10 -14.68 -36.12 23.09
CA PRO A 10 -13.28 -36.49 23.05
C PRO A 10 -12.49 -35.40 22.32
N VAL A 11 -11.41 -34.94 22.96
CA VAL A 11 -10.51 -33.93 22.39
C VAL A 11 -9.76 -34.58 21.24
N ASN A 12 -9.90 -34.06 20.01
CA ASN A 12 -9.12 -34.53 18.87
C ASN A 12 -7.62 -34.19 19.13
N PRO A 13 -6.74 -35.20 19.28
CA PRO A 13 -5.32 -34.97 19.60
C PRO A 13 -4.58 -34.21 18.48
N GLU A 14 -4.91 -34.45 17.22
CA GLU A 14 -4.32 -33.77 16.06
C GLU A 14 -4.66 -32.27 16.12
N LEU A 15 -5.93 -31.94 16.36
CA LEU A 15 -6.37 -30.55 16.51
C LEU A 15 -5.67 -29.84 17.67
N THR A 16 -5.42 -30.55 18.77
CA THR A 16 -4.67 -30.00 19.91
C THR A 16 -3.22 -29.70 19.53
N LYS A 17 -2.56 -30.61 18.79
CA LYS A 17 -1.19 -30.43 18.31
C LYS A 17 -1.11 -29.24 17.34
N VAL A 18 -1.96 -29.20 16.31
CA VAL A 18 -2.01 -28.10 15.32
C VAL A 18 -2.24 -26.75 16.02
N LYS A 19 -3.20 -26.67 16.93
CA LYS A 19 -3.44 -25.44 17.72
C LYS A 19 -2.24 -25.02 18.55
N SER A 20 -1.53 -25.98 19.15
CA SER A 20 -0.34 -25.71 19.94
C SER A 20 0.79 -25.12 19.09
N VAL A 21 0.97 -25.60 17.85
CA VAL A 21 1.99 -25.09 16.93
C VAL A 21 1.64 -23.68 16.47
N PHE A 22 0.40 -23.43 16.05
CA PHE A 22 -0.07 -22.08 15.72
C PHE A 22 0.13 -21.11 16.89
N GLN A 23 -0.25 -21.50 18.12
CA GLN A 23 -0.07 -20.65 19.29
C GLN A 23 1.40 -20.32 19.55
N ARG A 24 2.31 -21.30 19.38
CA ARG A 24 3.76 -21.09 19.51
C ARG A 24 4.27 -20.02 18.55
N ASN A 25 3.82 -20.05 17.31
CA ASN A 25 4.23 -19.10 16.27
C ASN A 25 3.57 -17.71 16.44
N VAL A 26 2.32 -17.67 16.91
CA VAL A 26 1.64 -16.43 17.31
C VAL A 26 2.34 -15.77 18.51
N ASP A 27 2.74 -16.54 19.51
CA ASP A 27 3.48 -16.03 20.66
C ASP A 27 4.85 -15.46 20.24
N MET A 28 5.51 -16.08 19.26
CA MET A 28 6.73 -15.56 18.65
C MET A 28 6.46 -14.22 17.94
N ALA A 29 5.41 -14.14 17.13
CA ALA A 29 4.99 -12.92 16.46
C ALA A 29 4.71 -11.77 17.46
N TYR A 30 4.03 -12.05 18.57
CA TYR A 30 3.81 -11.06 19.63
C TYR A 30 5.11 -10.61 20.31
N LYS A 31 6.09 -11.51 20.48
CA LYS A 31 7.42 -11.11 21.01
C LYS A 31 8.12 -10.15 20.05
N VAL A 32 8.12 -10.44 18.75
CA VAL A 32 8.70 -9.57 17.72
C VAL A 32 7.99 -8.21 17.68
N GLN A 33 6.66 -8.21 17.70
CA GLN A 33 5.83 -6.99 17.75
C GLN A 33 6.18 -6.08 18.94
N ARG A 34 6.34 -6.65 20.14
CA ARG A 34 6.73 -5.88 21.34
C ARG A 34 8.11 -5.25 21.20
N THR A 35 9.03 -5.94 20.54
CA THR A 35 10.40 -5.45 20.31
C THR A 35 10.44 -4.34 19.26
N HIS A 36 9.69 -4.47 18.18
CA HIS A 36 9.76 -3.56 17.02
C HIS A 36 8.66 -2.49 16.96
N LYS A 37 7.70 -2.49 17.90
CA LYS A 37 6.53 -1.58 17.93
C LYS A 37 5.79 -1.52 16.59
N SER A 38 5.67 -2.65 15.91
CA SER A 38 5.01 -2.79 14.63
C SER A 38 3.79 -3.71 14.73
N ASP A 39 2.85 -3.58 13.81
CA ASP A 39 1.67 -4.43 13.77
C ASP A 39 1.94 -5.77 13.07
N PHE A 40 2.82 -6.56 13.69
CA PHE A 40 3.35 -7.78 13.08
C PHE A 40 2.28 -8.88 13.02
N VAL A 41 1.42 -9.00 14.04
CA VAL A 41 0.37 -10.03 14.07
C VAL A 41 -0.67 -9.80 12.98
N GLU A 42 -1.12 -8.56 12.79
CA GLU A 42 -2.08 -8.23 11.74
C GLU A 42 -1.46 -8.39 10.35
N ARG A 43 -0.23 -7.87 10.15
CA ARG A 43 0.49 -7.94 8.87
C ARG A 43 0.69 -9.36 8.33
N TYR A 44 0.77 -10.37 9.21
CA TYR A 44 1.00 -11.77 8.85
C TYR A 44 -0.23 -12.67 8.98
N ASP A 45 -1.42 -12.08 9.08
CA ASP A 45 -2.69 -12.79 9.20
C ASP A 45 -2.72 -13.77 10.39
N LEU A 46 -2.13 -13.34 11.51
CA LEU A 46 -2.03 -14.11 12.76
C LEU A 46 -3.05 -13.67 13.81
N THR A 47 -4.06 -12.88 13.42
CA THR A 47 -5.21 -12.57 14.28
C THR A 47 -5.97 -13.85 14.65
N ASP A 48 -6.74 -13.82 15.74
CA ASP A 48 -7.50 -14.99 16.20
C ASP A 48 -8.49 -15.50 15.14
N VAL A 49 -9.11 -14.59 14.38
CA VAL A 49 -10.05 -14.93 13.30
C VAL A 49 -9.33 -15.65 12.17
N ASN A 50 -8.22 -15.08 11.67
CA ASN A 50 -7.44 -15.67 10.58
C ASN A 50 -6.82 -17.01 11.02
N CYS A 51 -6.23 -17.09 12.22
CA CYS A 51 -5.69 -18.32 12.77
C CYS A 51 -6.74 -19.43 12.85
N LYS A 52 -7.97 -19.13 13.31
CA LYS A 52 -9.05 -20.12 13.36
C LYS A 52 -9.39 -20.66 11.96
N ARG A 53 -9.46 -19.80 10.95
CA ARG A 53 -9.74 -20.21 9.57
C ARG A 53 -8.61 -21.05 8.98
N ARG A 54 -7.36 -20.63 9.20
CA ARG A 54 -6.14 -21.33 8.74
C ARG A 54 -5.98 -22.70 9.41
N ILE A 55 -6.23 -22.80 10.72
CA ILE A 55 -6.25 -24.09 11.45
C ILE A 55 -7.31 -25.03 10.86
N LYS A 56 -8.50 -24.53 10.54
CA LYS A 56 -9.54 -25.35 9.90
C LYS A 56 -9.07 -25.88 8.53
N ALA A 57 -8.44 -25.03 7.72
CA ALA A 57 -7.89 -25.43 6.43
C ALA A 57 -6.82 -26.52 6.57
N VAL A 58 -5.86 -26.31 7.49
CA VAL A 58 -4.82 -27.31 7.79
C VAL A 58 -5.43 -28.64 8.21
N MET A 59 -6.43 -28.62 9.10
CA MET A 59 -7.10 -29.85 9.56
C MET A 59 -7.86 -30.56 8.43
N ASN A 60 -8.41 -29.83 7.46
CA ASN A 60 -9.14 -30.39 6.34
C ASN A 60 -8.21 -31.04 5.30
N LEU A 61 -7.03 -30.45 5.06
CA LEU A 61 -6.03 -31.01 4.13
C LEU A 61 -5.11 -32.07 4.78
N LEU A 62 -4.98 -32.08 6.11
CA LEU A 62 -4.09 -32.99 6.83
C LEU A 62 -4.24 -34.48 6.46
N PRO A 63 -5.45 -35.04 6.26
CA PRO A 63 -5.59 -36.43 5.82
C PRO A 63 -4.90 -36.73 4.49
N GLU A 64 -4.98 -35.81 3.53
CA GLU A 64 -4.36 -35.96 2.21
C GLU A 64 -2.83 -35.86 2.32
N PHE A 65 -2.30 -34.94 3.14
CA PHE A 65 -0.87 -34.89 3.45
C PHE A 65 -0.38 -36.20 4.09
N LYS A 66 -1.13 -36.76 5.04
CA LYS A 66 -0.78 -38.05 5.65
C LYS A 66 -0.79 -39.20 4.66
N GLU A 67 -1.77 -39.23 3.76
CA GLU A 67 -1.87 -40.24 2.72
C GLU A 67 -0.67 -40.17 1.76
N ARG A 68 -0.34 -38.96 1.30
CA ARG A 68 0.73 -38.73 0.32
C ARG A 68 2.13 -38.92 0.92
N TYR A 69 2.37 -38.37 2.10
CA TYR A 69 3.72 -38.22 2.65
C TYR A 69 4.01 -39.06 3.89
N GLY A 70 3.00 -39.42 4.68
CA GLY A 70 3.20 -40.06 5.99
C GLY A 70 3.92 -41.41 5.93
N LYS A 71 3.77 -42.16 4.84
CA LYS A 71 4.52 -43.42 4.61
C LYS A 71 5.91 -43.18 4.01
N GLN A 72 6.05 -42.18 3.16
CA GLN A 72 7.29 -41.87 2.44
C GLN A 72 8.33 -41.25 3.37
N TYR A 73 7.89 -40.41 4.32
CA TYR A 73 8.74 -39.71 5.27
C TYR A 73 8.30 -40.00 6.71
N PRO A 74 8.56 -41.22 7.24
CA PRO A 74 8.10 -41.65 8.56
C PRO A 74 8.72 -40.86 9.73
N GLU A 75 9.82 -40.14 9.50
CA GLU A 75 10.45 -39.25 10.47
C GLU A 75 9.70 -37.93 10.69
N LEU A 76 8.77 -37.58 9.80
CA LEU A 76 8.03 -36.33 9.85
C LEU A 76 6.72 -36.53 10.62
N GLU A 77 6.40 -35.57 11.47
CA GLU A 77 5.11 -35.49 12.15
C GLU A 77 4.20 -34.55 11.36
N MET A 78 3.43 -35.09 10.40
CA MET A 78 2.62 -34.30 9.47
C MET A 78 1.78 -33.20 10.15
N GLU A 79 1.21 -33.47 11.33
CA GLU A 79 0.46 -32.50 12.13
C GLU A 79 1.30 -31.33 12.64
N GLU A 80 2.55 -31.59 13.04
CA GLU A 80 3.48 -30.55 13.50
C GLU A 80 4.10 -29.82 12.31
N ASP A 81 4.65 -30.56 11.35
CA ASP A 81 5.39 -29.99 10.21
C ASP A 81 4.49 -29.12 9.33
N LEU A 82 3.29 -29.59 8.99
CA LEU A 82 2.33 -28.82 8.20
C LEU A 82 1.82 -27.60 8.98
N ALA A 83 1.46 -27.77 10.25
CA ALA A 83 1.00 -26.66 11.08
C ALA A 83 2.08 -25.61 11.28
N ASN A 84 3.35 -26.03 11.37
CA ASN A 84 4.47 -25.13 11.55
C ASN A 84 4.62 -24.26 10.30
N ILE A 85 4.81 -24.86 9.12
CA ILE A 85 4.98 -24.07 7.89
C ILE A 85 3.75 -23.23 7.53
N ALA A 86 2.54 -23.71 7.85
CA ALA A 86 1.29 -22.98 7.63
C ALA A 86 1.08 -21.80 8.58
N SER A 87 1.83 -21.68 9.67
CA SER A 87 1.66 -20.61 10.68
C SER A 87 2.86 -19.69 10.87
N LEU A 88 3.96 -19.92 10.13
CA LEU A 88 5.13 -19.06 10.19
C LEU A 88 4.84 -17.66 9.60
N PRO A 89 5.26 -16.58 10.27
CA PRO A 89 5.05 -15.20 9.80
C PRO A 89 6.11 -14.80 8.74
N VAL A 90 6.10 -15.48 7.59
CA VAL A 90 7.07 -15.23 6.50
C VAL A 90 6.45 -14.40 5.39
N MET A 91 5.25 -14.78 4.92
CA MET A 91 4.64 -14.17 3.74
C MET A 91 3.12 -14.25 3.80
N THR A 92 2.47 -13.25 3.22
CA THR A 92 1.01 -13.14 3.03
C THR A 92 0.68 -12.68 1.62
N TYR A 93 -0.56 -12.89 1.17
CA TYR A 93 -0.98 -12.38 -0.14
C TYR A 93 -0.85 -10.86 -0.25
N ASP A 94 -1.09 -10.13 0.84
CA ASP A 94 -0.88 -8.67 0.92
C ASP A 94 0.60 -8.26 0.84
N SER A 95 1.52 -9.09 1.37
CA SER A 95 2.94 -8.84 1.14
C SER A 95 3.33 -9.05 -0.32
N ILE A 96 2.73 -10.04 -1.00
CA ILE A 96 2.99 -10.33 -2.42
C ILE A 96 2.40 -9.23 -3.31
N GLU A 97 1.18 -8.76 -3.03
CA GLU A 97 0.56 -7.64 -3.76
C GLU A 97 1.44 -6.40 -3.71
N ARG A 98 1.92 -6.03 -2.51
CA ARG A 98 2.79 -4.86 -2.34
C ARG A 98 4.12 -4.97 -3.08
N SER A 99 4.67 -6.17 -3.25
CA SER A 99 5.98 -6.35 -3.90
C SER A 99 5.89 -6.57 -5.40
N ALA A 100 4.83 -7.21 -5.87
CA ALA A 100 4.75 -7.75 -7.24
C ALA A 100 3.42 -7.48 -7.95
N SER A 101 2.51 -6.68 -7.36
CA SER A 101 1.22 -6.29 -7.95
C SER A 101 0.44 -7.48 -8.55
N LEU A 102 0.19 -8.51 -7.72
CA LEU A 102 -0.50 -9.74 -8.13
C LEU A 102 -1.90 -9.44 -8.68
N CYS A 103 -2.60 -8.44 -8.13
CA CYS A 103 -3.94 -8.06 -8.57
C CYS A 103 -3.92 -7.49 -10.00
N LEU A 104 -2.83 -6.86 -10.44
CA LEU A 104 -2.68 -6.41 -11.83
C LEU A 104 -2.54 -7.60 -12.78
N GLY A 105 -1.80 -8.63 -12.38
CA GLY A 105 -1.71 -9.89 -13.12
C GLY A 105 -3.09 -10.53 -13.28
N ALA A 106 -3.87 -10.60 -12.20
CA ALA A 106 -5.24 -11.09 -12.25
C ALA A 106 -6.16 -10.23 -13.15
N ALA A 107 -6.04 -8.90 -13.07
CA ALA A 107 -6.84 -7.98 -13.88
C ALA A 107 -6.63 -8.20 -15.38
N LEU A 108 -5.38 -8.34 -15.81
CA LEU A 108 -5.06 -8.59 -17.21
C LEU A 108 -5.53 -9.97 -17.66
N TRP A 109 -5.38 -11.00 -16.83
CA TRP A 109 -5.93 -12.33 -17.14
C TRP A 109 -7.45 -12.28 -17.36
N MET A 110 -8.19 -11.62 -16.47
CA MET A 110 -9.65 -11.49 -16.59
C MET A 110 -10.05 -10.75 -17.86
N LEU A 111 -9.34 -9.66 -18.21
CA LEU A 111 -9.58 -8.90 -19.44
C LEU A 111 -9.27 -9.72 -20.69
N ASP A 112 -8.18 -10.49 -20.69
CA ASP A 112 -7.84 -11.38 -21.81
C ASP A 112 -8.90 -12.46 -22.02
N ARG A 113 -9.40 -13.07 -20.94
CA ARG A 113 -10.49 -14.06 -21.03
C ARG A 113 -11.79 -13.44 -21.53
N ALA A 114 -12.13 -12.23 -21.08
CA ALA A 114 -13.31 -11.51 -21.58
C ALA A 114 -13.17 -11.15 -23.06
N TRP A 115 -11.97 -10.76 -23.50
CA TRP A 115 -11.67 -10.48 -24.90
C TRP A 115 -11.81 -11.74 -25.78
N GLU A 116 -11.20 -12.86 -25.36
CA GLU A 116 -11.26 -14.14 -26.08
C GLU A 116 -12.68 -14.70 -26.20
N SER A 117 -13.56 -14.34 -25.26
CA SER A 117 -14.94 -14.84 -25.18
C SER A 117 -15.96 -13.89 -25.76
N GLU A 118 -15.50 -12.80 -26.38
CA GLU A 118 -16.34 -11.74 -26.95
C GLU A 118 -17.27 -11.05 -25.94
N THR A 119 -16.98 -11.12 -24.62
CA THR A 119 -17.76 -10.48 -23.53
C THR A 119 -17.15 -9.17 -23.02
N ILE A 120 -16.14 -8.65 -23.71
CA ILE A 120 -15.38 -7.47 -23.28
C ILE A 120 -16.24 -6.19 -23.22
N LEU A 121 -17.28 -6.08 -24.05
CA LEU A 121 -18.18 -4.92 -24.04
C LEU A 121 -19.05 -4.92 -22.77
N GLU A 122 -19.61 -6.07 -22.42
CA GLU A 122 -20.38 -6.25 -21.18
C GLU A 122 -19.49 -6.04 -19.95
N VAL A 123 -18.25 -6.51 -19.98
CA VAL A 123 -17.28 -6.23 -18.92
C VAL A 123 -17.00 -4.74 -18.83
N SER A 124 -16.82 -4.04 -19.96
CA SER A 124 -16.57 -2.60 -19.99
C SER A 124 -17.72 -1.79 -19.38
N ASP A 125 -18.97 -2.21 -19.57
CA ASP A 125 -20.15 -1.56 -18.99
C ASP A 125 -20.23 -1.72 -17.46
N LEU A 126 -19.59 -2.76 -16.91
CA LEU A 126 -19.50 -3.01 -15.47
C LEU A 126 -18.31 -2.30 -14.80
N LEU A 127 -17.36 -1.78 -15.59
CA LEU A 127 -16.21 -1.08 -15.05
C LEU A 127 -16.60 0.31 -14.49
N PRO A 128 -15.99 0.75 -13.38
CA PRO A 128 -16.30 2.04 -12.80
C PRO A 128 -15.97 3.21 -13.74
N GLU A 129 -16.71 4.32 -13.63
CA GLU A 129 -16.46 5.53 -14.44
C GLU A 129 -15.06 6.09 -14.22
N SER A 130 -14.61 6.11 -12.96
CA SER A 130 -13.29 6.59 -12.52
C SER A 130 -12.45 5.46 -11.94
N TYR A 131 -11.13 5.57 -12.12
CA TYR A 131 -10.11 4.74 -11.47
C TYR A 131 -9.20 5.58 -10.55
N SER A 132 -9.73 6.70 -10.04
CA SER A 132 -9.00 7.59 -9.14
C SER A 132 -8.53 6.85 -7.88
N GLY A 133 -7.26 6.99 -7.56
CA GLY A 133 -6.67 6.37 -6.38
C GLY A 133 -6.35 4.90 -6.54
N VAL A 134 -6.35 4.31 -7.75
CA VAL A 134 -5.76 2.98 -7.99
C VAL A 134 -4.24 3.05 -7.82
N ASP A 135 -3.70 2.15 -7.01
CA ASP A 135 -2.25 1.98 -6.89
C ASP A 135 -1.82 0.92 -7.90
N CYS A 136 -0.95 1.31 -8.84
CA CYS A 136 -0.56 0.50 -9.98
C CYS A 136 0.82 0.95 -10.46
N VAL A 137 1.68 -0.02 -10.75
CA VAL A 137 3.00 0.21 -11.37
C VAL A 137 2.84 0.81 -12.78
N ASP A 138 3.88 1.48 -13.26
CA ASP A 138 3.87 2.07 -14.60
C ASP A 138 3.93 0.97 -15.66
N VAL A 139 2.78 0.75 -16.32
CA VAL A 139 2.61 -0.28 -17.35
C VAL A 139 2.06 0.33 -18.64
N TYR A 140 2.65 -0.10 -19.74
CA TYR A 140 2.08 0.00 -21.07
C TYR A 140 1.67 -1.40 -21.52
N ASP A 141 0.38 -1.60 -21.73
CA ASP A 141 -0.16 -2.83 -22.30
C ASP A 141 -0.50 -2.62 -23.77
N THR A 142 -0.21 -3.61 -24.61
CA THR A 142 -0.37 -3.52 -26.06
C THR A 142 -1.82 -3.76 -26.52
N ARG A 143 -2.67 -4.33 -25.66
CA ARG A 143 -4.05 -4.70 -25.97
C ARG A 143 -5.06 -3.76 -25.31
N PHE A 144 -4.84 -3.41 -24.05
CA PHE A 144 -5.77 -2.63 -23.25
C PHE A 144 -5.20 -1.26 -22.90
N HIS A 145 -5.98 -0.21 -23.18
CA HIS A 145 -5.65 1.14 -22.73
C HIS A 145 -5.55 1.20 -21.20
N HIS A 146 -4.66 2.05 -20.66
CA HIS A 146 -4.39 2.10 -19.23
C HIS A 146 -5.62 2.40 -18.36
N SER A 147 -6.62 3.08 -18.91
CA SER A 147 -7.89 3.32 -18.22
C SER A 147 -8.67 2.02 -17.99
N VAL A 148 -8.61 1.06 -18.91
CA VAL A 148 -9.38 -0.19 -18.85
C VAL A 148 -8.82 -1.10 -17.76
N PHE A 149 -7.53 -1.44 -17.82
CA PHE A 149 -6.94 -2.34 -16.82
C PHE A 149 -6.87 -1.71 -15.42
N LYS A 150 -6.71 -0.39 -15.29
CA LYS A 150 -6.78 0.28 -13.97
C LYS A 150 -8.19 0.23 -13.37
N LYS A 151 -9.24 0.32 -14.19
CA LYS A 151 -10.63 0.13 -13.73
C LYS A 151 -10.89 -1.31 -13.30
N MET A 152 -10.43 -2.30 -14.08
CA MET A 152 -10.51 -3.71 -13.67
C MET A 152 -9.76 -3.96 -12.35
N LEU A 153 -8.54 -3.42 -12.23
CA LEU A 153 -7.76 -3.49 -11.01
C LEU A 153 -8.50 -2.88 -9.82
N LEU A 154 -9.20 -1.75 -10.00
CA LEU A 154 -10.01 -1.16 -8.93
C LEU A 154 -11.14 -2.09 -8.48
N VAL A 155 -11.83 -2.74 -9.42
CA VAL A 155 -12.88 -3.72 -9.10
C VAL A 155 -12.29 -4.85 -8.26
N ILE A 156 -11.13 -5.40 -8.66
CA ILE A 156 -10.45 -6.47 -7.92
C ILE A 156 -10.00 -6.01 -6.53
N GLN A 157 -9.34 -4.85 -6.44
CA GLN A 157 -8.82 -4.33 -5.17
C GLN A 157 -9.94 -4.03 -4.18
N THR A 158 -11.13 -3.64 -4.65
CA THR A 158 -12.27 -3.26 -3.80
C THR A 158 -13.38 -4.31 -3.70
N ARG A 159 -13.14 -5.54 -4.15
CA ARG A 159 -14.15 -6.63 -4.26
C ARG A 159 -14.89 -7.00 -2.96
N TYR A 160 -14.42 -6.56 -1.79
CA TYR A 160 -15.08 -6.79 -0.49
C TYR A 160 -15.87 -5.59 0.05
N GLY A 161 -16.00 -4.50 -0.71
CA GLY A 161 -17.09 -3.52 -0.66
C GLY A 161 -17.31 -2.65 0.58
N LYS A 162 -16.88 -3.03 1.79
CA LYS A 162 -17.22 -2.32 3.04
C LYS A 162 -16.24 -1.23 3.44
N ASP A 163 -14.95 -1.44 3.21
CA ASP A 163 -13.90 -0.58 3.78
C ASP A 163 -13.14 0.21 2.71
N LYS A 164 -13.45 -0.01 1.42
CA LYS A 164 -12.57 0.38 0.29
C LYS A 164 -11.11 -0.09 0.47
N SER A 165 -10.91 -1.08 1.33
CA SER A 165 -9.61 -1.70 1.56
C SER A 165 -9.13 -2.31 0.25
N LYS A 166 -7.87 -2.08 -0.09
CA LYS A 166 -7.20 -2.66 -1.25
C LYS A 166 -6.41 -3.92 -0.91
N TYR A 167 -6.54 -4.40 0.32
CA TYR A 167 -5.88 -5.62 0.75
C TYR A 167 -6.47 -6.83 0.02
N VAL A 168 -5.62 -7.80 -0.29
CA VAL A 168 -6.01 -9.09 -0.83
C VAL A 168 -6.81 -9.85 0.22
N VAL A 169 -6.40 -9.78 1.49
CA VAL A 169 -7.11 -10.35 2.65
C VAL A 169 -7.55 -9.20 3.57
N PRO A 170 -8.67 -8.51 3.28
CA PRO A 170 -9.19 -7.46 4.15
C PRO A 170 -9.90 -8.03 5.38
N GLU A 171 -10.14 -7.22 6.41
CA GLU A 171 -10.92 -7.61 7.60
C GLU A 171 -12.33 -8.11 7.23
N SER A 172 -12.93 -7.52 6.19
CA SER A 172 -14.25 -7.86 5.66
C SER A 172 -14.27 -9.11 4.78
N ILE A 173 -13.17 -9.86 4.62
CA ILE A 173 -13.12 -11.06 3.75
C ILE A 173 -14.15 -12.14 4.13
N PHE A 174 -14.51 -12.23 5.41
CA PHE A 174 -15.50 -13.19 5.92
C PHE A 174 -16.94 -12.66 5.92
N ASP A 175 -17.16 -11.42 5.49
CA ASP A 175 -18.49 -10.86 5.39
C ASP A 175 -19.29 -11.48 4.24
N LYS A 176 -20.61 -11.45 4.38
CA LYS A 176 -21.50 -11.89 3.30
C LYS A 176 -21.31 -10.96 2.09
N ARG A 177 -21.03 -11.57 0.93
CA ARG A 177 -20.84 -10.85 -0.33
C ARG A 177 -22.15 -10.47 -0.97
N ASP A 178 -22.09 -9.37 -1.74
CA ASP A 178 -23.16 -8.96 -2.61
C ASP A 178 -22.97 -9.63 -3.99
N PRO A 179 -23.80 -10.62 -4.37
CA PRO A 179 -23.66 -11.26 -5.68
C PRO A 179 -23.92 -10.29 -6.84
N GLU A 180 -24.49 -9.11 -6.56
CA GLU A 180 -24.74 -8.07 -7.54
C GLU A 180 -23.59 -7.07 -7.69
N ASP A 181 -22.47 -7.25 -6.98
CA ASP A 181 -21.30 -6.40 -7.15
C ASP A 181 -20.63 -6.58 -8.52
N ALA A 182 -19.81 -5.60 -8.90
CA ALA A 182 -19.15 -5.59 -10.20
C ALA A 182 -18.20 -6.79 -10.38
N PHE A 183 -17.53 -7.23 -9.32
CA PHE A 183 -16.58 -8.34 -9.39
C PHE A 183 -17.28 -9.65 -9.74
N HIS A 184 -18.37 -9.99 -9.05
CA HIS A 184 -19.14 -11.21 -9.30
C HIS A 184 -19.88 -11.17 -10.65
N LYS A 185 -20.37 -10.00 -11.07
CA LYS A 185 -20.95 -9.82 -12.40
C LYS A 185 -19.95 -10.05 -13.52
N ILE A 186 -18.73 -9.51 -13.38
CA ILE A 186 -17.64 -9.75 -14.34
C ILE A 186 -17.23 -11.22 -14.32
N MET A 187 -17.09 -11.83 -13.14
CA MET A 187 -16.78 -13.27 -13.00
C MET A 187 -17.78 -14.16 -13.75
N ALA A 188 -19.07 -13.81 -13.75
CA ALA A 188 -20.11 -14.55 -14.47
C ALA A 188 -20.02 -14.43 -16.00
N LEU A 189 -19.28 -13.45 -16.52
CA LEU A 189 -19.02 -13.26 -17.96
C LEU A 189 -17.74 -13.95 -18.45
N LEU A 190 -16.93 -14.49 -17.52
CA LEU A 190 -15.74 -15.25 -17.86
C LEU A 190 -16.09 -16.72 -18.15
N PRO A 191 -15.33 -17.41 -19.02
CA PRO A 191 -15.61 -18.81 -19.30
C PRO A 191 -15.37 -19.71 -18.09
N PRO A 192 -16.36 -20.49 -17.65
CA PRO A 192 -16.24 -21.33 -16.45
C PRO A 192 -15.14 -22.38 -16.59
N GLU A 193 -14.95 -22.97 -17.77
CA GLU A 193 -13.91 -23.96 -18.03
C GLU A 193 -12.50 -23.38 -17.87
N ARG A 194 -12.32 -22.09 -18.15
CA ARG A 194 -11.03 -21.40 -17.95
C ARG A 194 -10.78 -21.12 -16.47
N ILE A 195 -11.83 -20.78 -15.71
CA ILE A 195 -11.74 -20.60 -14.25
C ILE A 195 -11.40 -21.93 -13.58
N GLU A 196 -12.09 -23.02 -13.96
CA GLU A 196 -11.85 -24.36 -13.43
C GLU A 196 -10.42 -24.82 -13.69
N LEU A 197 -9.94 -24.64 -14.93
CA LEU A 197 -8.56 -24.97 -15.31
C LEU A 197 -7.53 -24.16 -14.50
N ALA A 198 -7.75 -22.85 -14.32
CA ALA A 198 -6.87 -22.00 -13.53
C ALA A 198 -6.76 -22.47 -12.07
N VAL A 199 -7.89 -22.88 -11.49
CA VAL A 199 -7.95 -23.43 -10.13
C VAL A 199 -7.24 -24.78 -10.03
N GLU A 200 -7.47 -25.68 -11.01
CA GLU A 200 -6.82 -26.99 -11.06
C GLU A 200 -5.30 -26.84 -11.16
N ASN A 201 -4.82 -25.98 -12.07
CA ASN A 201 -3.41 -25.69 -12.26
C ASN A 201 -2.78 -25.14 -10.96
N LEU A 202 -3.43 -24.19 -10.28
CA LEU A 202 -2.94 -23.68 -8.99
C LEU A 202 -2.85 -24.77 -7.92
N LYS A 203 -3.88 -25.62 -7.78
CA LYS A 203 -3.87 -26.73 -6.82
C LYS A 203 -2.81 -27.78 -7.17
N GLN A 204 -2.57 -28.03 -8.45
CA GLN A 204 -1.47 -28.88 -8.89
C GLN A 204 -0.11 -28.30 -8.48
N LYS A 205 0.14 -27.00 -8.75
CA LYS A 205 1.39 -26.33 -8.36
C LYS A 205 1.60 -26.29 -6.85
N PHE A 206 0.53 -26.14 -6.06
CA PHE A 206 0.59 -26.27 -4.60
C PHE A 206 1.22 -27.61 -4.18
N TRP A 207 0.77 -28.71 -4.79
CA TRP A 207 1.28 -30.04 -4.47
C TRP A 207 2.68 -30.31 -5.01
N GLU A 208 3.00 -29.84 -6.23
CA GLU A 208 4.36 -29.92 -6.79
C GLU A 208 5.38 -29.19 -5.89
N TRP A 209 4.98 -28.04 -5.32
CA TRP A 209 5.80 -27.31 -4.36
C TRP A 209 5.94 -28.06 -3.04
N ALA A 210 4.87 -28.67 -2.54
CA ALA A 210 4.90 -29.47 -1.32
C ALA A 210 5.82 -30.70 -1.48
N ASP A 211 5.79 -31.37 -2.63
CA ASP A 211 6.70 -32.49 -2.95
C ASP A 211 8.17 -32.04 -2.86
N LEU A 212 8.51 -30.93 -3.54
CA LEU A 212 9.86 -30.36 -3.51
C LEU A 212 10.28 -30.00 -2.09
N TYR A 213 9.37 -29.39 -1.31
CA TYR A 213 9.64 -28.98 0.05
C TYR A 213 9.95 -30.18 0.97
N PHE A 214 9.13 -31.23 0.93
CA PHE A 214 9.31 -32.39 1.80
C PHE A 214 10.52 -33.24 1.41
N ASP A 215 10.87 -33.30 0.12
CA ASP A 215 12.11 -33.92 -0.35
C ASP A 215 13.37 -33.27 0.27
N VAL A 216 13.30 -31.97 0.59
CA VAL A 216 14.38 -31.25 1.29
C VAL A 216 14.30 -31.41 2.80
N LEU A 217 13.10 -31.30 3.37
CA LEU A 217 12.90 -31.33 4.82
C LEU A 217 13.24 -32.72 5.40
N SER A 218 12.77 -33.79 4.75
CA SER A 218 12.95 -35.17 5.18
C SER A 218 14.39 -35.53 5.59
N PRO A 219 15.41 -35.38 4.72
CA PRO A 219 16.78 -35.69 5.08
C PRO A 219 17.34 -34.80 6.20
N MET A 220 16.87 -33.55 6.33
CA MET A 220 17.28 -32.65 7.41
C MET A 220 16.71 -33.11 8.76
N VAL A 221 15.44 -33.50 8.82
CA VAL A 221 14.82 -34.04 10.05
C VAL A 221 15.41 -35.39 10.43
N LYS A 222 15.71 -36.26 9.45
CA LYS A 222 16.47 -37.50 9.70
C LYS A 222 17.85 -37.23 10.32
N GLU A 223 18.54 -36.17 9.91
CA GLU A 223 19.82 -35.77 10.49
C GLU A 223 19.63 -35.30 11.94
N LEU A 224 18.61 -34.47 12.20
CA LEU A 224 18.28 -33.97 13.54
C LEU A 224 17.95 -35.11 14.52
N ASN A 225 17.04 -36.00 14.15
CA ASN A 225 16.65 -37.15 14.98
C ASN A 225 17.85 -38.06 15.31
N ARG A 226 18.80 -38.22 14.39
CA ARG A 226 20.04 -39.00 14.64
C ARG A 226 20.95 -38.32 15.66
N LEU A 227 20.98 -36.98 15.68
CA LEU A 227 21.74 -36.20 16.65
C LEU A 227 21.10 -36.28 18.02
N ASP A 228 19.76 -36.17 18.11
CA ASP A 228 19.00 -36.38 19.35
C ASP A 228 19.29 -37.75 19.95
N GLU A 229 19.16 -38.81 19.16
CA GLU A 229 19.48 -40.15 19.65
C GLU A 229 20.95 -40.30 20.08
N ALA A 230 21.89 -39.59 19.44
CA ALA A 230 23.30 -39.62 19.81
C ALA A 230 23.56 -38.88 21.13
N MET A 231 22.85 -37.78 21.36
CA MET A 231 22.88 -37.04 22.61
C MET A 231 22.26 -37.87 23.75
N ASP A 232 21.08 -38.47 23.54
CA ASP A 232 20.43 -39.35 24.51
C ASP A 232 21.34 -40.53 24.91
N ARG A 233 21.96 -41.20 23.93
CA ARG A 233 22.93 -42.28 24.19
C ARG A 233 24.12 -41.80 25.01
N LEU A 234 24.62 -40.59 24.77
CA LEU A 234 25.75 -40.04 25.50
C LEU A 234 25.36 -39.60 26.91
N GLU A 235 24.14 -39.06 27.10
CA GLU A 235 23.60 -38.77 28.43
C GLU A 235 23.47 -40.05 29.27
N ASP A 236 22.99 -41.13 28.68
CA ASP A 236 22.88 -42.42 29.36
C ASP A 236 24.25 -42.99 29.73
N GLN A 237 25.26 -42.85 28.86
CA GLN A 237 26.65 -43.22 29.17
C GLN A 237 27.22 -42.37 30.31
N MET A 238 26.93 -41.06 30.34
CA MET A 238 27.37 -40.17 31.42
C MET A 238 26.70 -40.55 32.75
N ARG A 239 25.39 -40.85 32.75
CA ARG A 239 24.68 -41.35 33.94
C ARG A 239 25.30 -42.64 34.46
N GLU A 240 25.54 -43.61 33.58
CA GLU A 240 26.14 -44.90 33.95
C GLU A 240 27.58 -44.74 34.49
N TYR A 241 28.38 -43.87 33.88
CA TYR A 241 29.72 -43.56 34.37
C TYR A 241 29.69 -42.93 35.77
N LEU A 242 28.79 -41.98 36.01
CA LEU A 242 28.63 -41.34 37.32
C LEU A 242 28.19 -42.32 38.40
N ASP A 243 27.32 -43.28 38.06
CA ASP A 243 26.89 -44.36 38.97
C ASP A 243 28.02 -45.35 39.28
N ARG A 244 28.92 -45.61 38.31
CA ARG A 244 30.08 -46.51 38.47
C ARG A 244 31.28 -45.85 39.14
N LYS A 245 31.35 -44.52 39.19
CA LYS A 245 32.48 -43.77 39.79
C LYS A 245 32.54 -44.08 41.29
N PRO A 246 33.63 -44.69 41.81
CA PRO A 246 33.73 -44.98 43.23
C PRO A 246 33.62 -43.68 44.03
N LYS A 247 32.74 -43.64 45.03
CA LYS A 247 32.71 -42.54 46.03
C LYS A 247 34.13 -42.41 46.59
N LYS A 248 34.67 -41.19 46.59
CA LYS A 248 36.02 -40.87 47.10
C LYS A 248 36.32 -41.71 48.34
N PRO A 249 37.47 -42.42 48.41
CA PRO A 249 37.90 -43.03 49.66
C PRO A 249 37.96 -41.95 50.74
N ASP A 250 37.55 -42.30 51.95
CA ASP A 250 37.78 -41.46 53.11
C ASP A 250 39.29 -41.19 53.25
N PHE A 251 39.69 -39.94 53.02
CA PHE A 251 41.09 -39.52 53.06
C PHE A 251 41.73 -39.67 54.46
N ALA A 252 40.96 -40.08 55.47
CA ALA A 252 41.49 -40.50 56.76
C ALA A 252 42.30 -41.82 56.71
N ALA A 253 42.13 -42.68 55.70
CA ALA A 253 42.74 -44.02 55.66
C ALA A 253 44.05 -44.14 54.85
N LEU A 254 44.53 -43.07 54.21
CA LEU A 254 45.64 -43.12 53.23
C LEU A 254 46.96 -42.48 53.71
N LYS A 255 47.13 -42.33 55.03
CA LYS A 255 48.30 -41.63 55.59
C LYS A 255 49.65 -42.37 55.53
N ASP A 256 49.70 -43.62 55.03
CA ASP A 256 50.89 -44.47 55.23
C ASP A 256 51.57 -45.03 53.97
N LEU A 257 51.39 -44.45 52.78
CA LEU A 257 52.23 -44.80 51.63
C LEU A 257 52.89 -43.59 50.98
N THR A 258 54.13 -43.36 51.40
CA THR A 258 55.13 -42.54 50.73
C THR A 258 55.72 -43.27 49.52
N LEU A 259 56.06 -42.45 48.51
CA LEU A 259 56.96 -42.69 47.35
C LEU A 259 56.40 -43.50 46.17
N MET A 260 56.18 -42.82 45.03
CA MET A 260 57.07 -42.89 43.85
C MET A 260 56.51 -42.18 42.60
N ASP A 261 57.45 -41.57 41.88
CA ASP A 261 57.55 -41.36 40.41
C ASP A 261 57.04 -40.05 39.79
N ASP A 262 57.99 -39.13 39.59
CA ASP A 262 57.92 -37.99 38.66
C ASP A 262 57.93 -38.50 37.20
N ARG A 263 56.75 -38.61 36.60
CA ARG A 263 56.62 -38.64 35.13
C ARG A 263 55.72 -37.49 34.67
N PRO A 264 56.10 -36.76 33.60
CA PRO A 264 55.23 -35.73 33.06
C PRO A 264 54.02 -36.39 32.41
N LEU A 265 52.89 -36.36 33.12
CA LEU A 265 51.58 -36.70 32.60
C LEU A 265 51.25 -35.69 31.49
N ILE A 266 51.58 -36.02 30.24
CA ILE A 266 50.92 -35.43 29.08
C ILE A 266 49.44 -35.77 29.26
N GLY A 267 48.65 -34.78 29.69
CA GLY A 267 47.31 -34.95 30.20
C GLY A 267 46.37 -35.62 29.21
N ARG A 268 46.09 -36.91 29.41
CA ARG A 268 44.89 -37.53 28.87
C ARG A 268 43.71 -36.90 29.59
N LEU A 269 42.81 -36.28 28.83
CA LEU A 269 41.51 -35.86 29.34
C LEU A 269 40.86 -37.04 30.05
N SER A 270 40.30 -36.81 31.23
CA SER A 270 39.48 -37.81 31.92
C SER A 270 38.33 -38.26 31.00
N GLU A 271 37.85 -39.49 31.16
CA GLU A 271 36.71 -40.00 30.38
C GLU A 271 35.49 -39.05 30.48
N GLU A 272 35.30 -38.43 31.65
CA GLU A 272 34.31 -37.39 31.91
C GLU A 272 34.49 -36.15 31.01
N GLU A 273 35.71 -35.60 30.93
CA GLU A 273 36.01 -34.46 30.05
C GLU A 273 35.88 -34.81 28.56
N GLN A 274 36.15 -36.06 28.17
CA GLN A 274 35.94 -36.52 26.80
C GLN A 274 34.45 -36.60 26.45
N MET A 275 33.62 -37.14 27.34
CA MET A 275 32.17 -37.19 27.16
C MET A 275 31.55 -35.78 27.11
N ILE A 276 32.00 -34.86 27.98
CA ILE A 276 31.54 -33.46 27.93
C ILE A 276 31.87 -32.82 26.58
N ARG A 277 33.10 -32.95 26.08
CA ARG A 277 33.48 -32.40 24.76
C ARG A 277 32.71 -33.04 23.61
N GLN A 278 32.38 -34.33 23.71
CA GLN A 278 31.52 -34.99 22.72
C GLN A 278 30.10 -34.43 22.74
N MET A 279 29.54 -34.19 23.95
CA MET A 279 28.22 -33.59 24.10
C MET A 279 28.18 -32.18 23.52
N GLU A 280 29.15 -31.33 23.87
CA GLU A 280 29.29 -29.97 23.31
C GLU A 280 29.38 -30.01 21.76
N GLY A 281 30.12 -30.98 21.22
CA GLY A 281 30.25 -31.18 19.78
C GLY A 281 28.97 -31.68 19.10
N LEU A 282 28.14 -32.46 19.79
CA LEU A 282 26.83 -32.90 19.30
C LEU A 282 25.81 -31.77 19.38
N GLU A 283 25.75 -31.03 20.50
CA GLU A 283 24.88 -29.86 20.66
C GLU A 283 25.14 -28.79 19.59
N GLU A 284 26.41 -28.53 19.26
CA GLU A 284 26.77 -27.58 18.20
C GLU A 284 26.32 -28.05 16.81
N LYS A 285 26.41 -29.36 16.54
CA LYS A 285 25.87 -29.93 15.29
C LYS A 285 24.35 -29.89 15.26
N HIS A 286 23.71 -30.18 16.38
CA HIS A 286 22.26 -30.12 16.55
C HIS A 286 21.74 -28.71 16.25
N LYS A 287 22.31 -27.69 16.90
CA LYS A 287 21.97 -26.28 16.64
C LYS A 287 22.12 -25.88 15.17
N LYS A 288 23.17 -26.38 14.49
CA LYS A 288 23.36 -26.15 13.05
C LYS A 288 22.30 -26.83 12.20
N ALA A 289 21.90 -28.05 12.54
CA ALA A 289 20.83 -28.77 11.85
C ALA A 289 19.47 -28.07 12.05
N GLU A 290 19.13 -27.69 13.28
CA GLU A 290 17.92 -26.89 13.57
C GLU A 290 17.91 -25.57 12.79
N HIS A 291 19.04 -24.86 12.77
CA HIS A 291 19.14 -23.60 12.05
C HIS A 291 18.93 -23.78 10.54
N ARG A 292 19.42 -24.88 9.95
CA ARG A 292 19.18 -25.21 8.53
C ARG A 292 17.70 -25.47 8.26
N ILE A 293 17.00 -26.21 9.13
CA ILE A 293 15.56 -26.45 9.01
C ILE A 293 14.78 -25.14 9.13
N TYR A 294 15.13 -24.30 10.11
CA TYR A 294 14.54 -22.97 10.25
C TYR A 294 14.72 -22.12 8.98
N ASN A 295 15.93 -22.08 8.43
CA ASN A 295 16.22 -21.35 7.21
C ASN A 295 15.45 -21.92 6.01
N LEU A 296 15.33 -23.25 5.89
CA LEU A 296 14.52 -23.90 4.86
C LEU A 296 13.07 -23.37 4.88
N HIS A 297 12.44 -23.30 6.06
CA HIS A 297 11.08 -22.77 6.16
C HIS A 297 10.98 -21.33 5.62
N PHE A 298 11.97 -20.49 5.91
CA PHE A 298 11.97 -19.10 5.44
C PHE A 298 12.23 -19.00 3.92
N VAL A 299 13.30 -19.65 3.42
CA VAL A 299 13.71 -19.51 2.02
C VAL A 299 12.78 -20.25 1.06
N SER A 300 12.19 -21.38 1.48
CA SER A 300 11.24 -22.11 0.63
C SER A 300 9.95 -21.32 0.39
N LEU A 301 9.50 -20.53 1.38
CA LEU A 301 8.33 -19.69 1.20
C LEU A 301 8.63 -18.43 0.41
N SER A 302 9.87 -17.92 0.48
CA SER A 302 10.27 -16.66 -0.15
C SER A 302 11.18 -16.87 -1.37
N ALA A 303 11.20 -18.08 -1.95
CA ALA A 303 12.08 -18.43 -3.05
C ALA A 303 11.81 -17.62 -4.33
N GLY A 304 10.58 -17.12 -4.50
CA GLY A 304 10.20 -16.26 -5.63
C GLY A 304 10.92 -14.90 -5.64
N VAL A 305 11.40 -14.43 -4.48
CA VAL A 305 12.00 -13.09 -4.32
C VAL A 305 13.48 -13.12 -3.92
N HIS A 306 14.01 -14.26 -3.44
CA HIS A 306 15.41 -14.38 -3.06
C HIS A 306 16.30 -14.79 -4.24
N GLY A 307 17.54 -14.31 -4.23
CA GLY A 307 18.54 -14.72 -5.23
C GLY A 307 18.98 -16.17 -5.03
N LYS A 308 19.26 -16.88 -6.12
CA LYS A 308 19.73 -18.29 -6.11
C LYS A 308 20.85 -18.56 -5.10
N LYS A 309 21.80 -17.63 -4.97
CA LYS A 309 22.92 -17.74 -4.04
C LYS A 309 22.48 -17.84 -2.58
N GLN A 310 21.52 -17.01 -2.15
CA GLN A 310 21.02 -17.00 -0.77
C GLN A 310 20.28 -18.30 -0.45
N ILE A 311 19.53 -18.84 -1.42
CA ILE A 311 18.83 -20.10 -1.27
C ILE A 311 19.83 -21.27 -1.24
N ALA A 312 20.84 -21.25 -2.11
CA ALA A 312 21.89 -22.27 -2.17
C ALA A 312 22.71 -22.37 -0.88
N GLU A 313 22.99 -21.25 -0.22
CA GLU A 313 23.65 -21.24 1.09
C GLU A 313 22.83 -21.98 2.18
N CYS A 314 21.51 -22.10 2.01
CA CYS A 314 20.62 -22.77 2.96
C CYS A 314 20.37 -24.24 2.62
N VAL A 315 20.02 -24.54 1.36
CA VAL A 315 19.53 -25.86 0.94
C VAL A 315 20.46 -26.60 -0.03
N GLY A 316 21.59 -25.98 -0.42
CA GLY A 316 22.50 -26.48 -1.43
C GLY A 316 22.07 -26.13 -2.86
N ASP A 317 23.02 -26.21 -3.80
CA ASP A 317 22.84 -25.72 -5.18
C ASP A 317 21.70 -26.43 -5.93
N ASN A 318 21.58 -27.75 -5.78
CA ASN A 318 20.59 -28.55 -6.51
C ASN A 318 19.16 -28.15 -6.16
N PHE A 319 18.87 -27.98 -4.86
CA PHE A 319 17.53 -27.59 -4.42
C PHE A 319 17.26 -26.10 -4.64
N ALA A 320 18.29 -25.25 -4.53
CA ALA A 320 18.16 -23.84 -4.91
C ALA A 320 17.78 -23.69 -6.38
N GLU A 321 18.33 -24.53 -7.26
CA GLU A 321 17.95 -24.55 -8.66
C GLU A 321 16.50 -24.98 -8.86
N ALA A 322 16.04 -26.02 -8.18
CA ALA A 322 14.64 -26.47 -8.25
C ALA A 322 13.64 -25.40 -7.75
N PHE A 323 13.94 -24.72 -6.64
CA PHE A 323 13.09 -23.63 -6.13
C PHE A 323 13.11 -22.40 -7.06
N CYS A 324 14.28 -21.96 -7.51
CA CYS A 324 14.41 -20.79 -8.37
C CYS A 324 13.89 -21.00 -9.80
N ASN A 325 13.85 -22.24 -10.28
CA ASN A 325 13.36 -22.59 -11.61
C ASN A 325 12.03 -23.34 -11.55
N PHE A 326 11.30 -23.24 -10.42
CA PHE A 326 9.98 -23.82 -10.31
C PHE A 326 9.08 -23.33 -11.45
N HIS A 327 8.51 -24.28 -12.18
CA HIS A 327 7.82 -24.02 -13.44
C HIS A 327 6.38 -23.58 -13.22
N ILE A 328 6.04 -22.43 -13.75
CA ILE A 328 4.69 -21.87 -13.80
C ILE A 328 4.37 -21.60 -15.26
N ASP A 329 3.32 -22.24 -15.75
CA ASP A 329 2.90 -22.19 -17.15
C ASP A 329 2.34 -20.81 -17.52
N ASP A 330 1.40 -20.31 -16.70
CA ASP A 330 0.82 -18.97 -16.84
C ASP A 330 0.79 -18.26 -15.49
N SER A 331 1.60 -17.21 -15.35
CA SER A 331 1.70 -16.44 -14.09
C SER A 331 0.48 -15.55 -13.84
N TYR A 332 -0.16 -15.04 -14.91
CA TYR A 332 -1.36 -14.21 -14.82
C TYR A 332 -2.56 -15.05 -14.35
N GLU A 333 -2.64 -16.29 -14.85
CA GLU A 333 -3.66 -17.27 -14.44
C GLU A 333 -3.58 -17.60 -12.95
N ILE A 334 -2.38 -17.87 -12.42
CA ILE A 334 -2.19 -18.17 -11.00
C ILE A 334 -2.57 -16.98 -10.12
N CYS A 335 -2.25 -15.75 -10.54
CA CYS A 335 -2.67 -14.53 -9.85
C CYS A 335 -4.19 -14.38 -9.79
N PHE A 336 -4.91 -14.75 -10.85
CA PHE A 336 -6.37 -14.79 -10.83
C PHE A 336 -6.90 -15.91 -9.91
N ALA A 337 -6.39 -17.13 -10.08
CA ALA A 337 -6.90 -18.32 -9.41
C ALA A 337 -6.86 -18.18 -7.87
N ILE A 338 -5.83 -17.54 -7.31
CA ILE A 338 -5.77 -17.32 -5.86
C ILE A 338 -6.87 -16.38 -5.36
N LEU A 339 -7.20 -15.33 -6.12
CA LEU A 339 -8.28 -14.42 -5.76
C LEU A 339 -9.63 -15.14 -5.80
N TYR A 340 -9.81 -16.00 -6.80
CA TYR A 340 -10.99 -16.86 -6.90
C TYR A 340 -11.09 -17.85 -5.75
N LEU A 341 -10.00 -18.52 -5.34
CA LEU A 341 -10.02 -19.45 -4.20
C LEU A 341 -10.30 -18.75 -2.86
N LEU A 342 -9.76 -17.54 -2.66
CA LEU A 342 -10.11 -16.70 -1.51
C LEU A 342 -11.59 -16.32 -1.54
N ASP A 343 -12.11 -16.01 -2.72
CA ASP A 343 -13.53 -15.79 -2.92
C ASP A 343 -14.34 -17.07 -2.59
N GLN A 344 -13.94 -18.25 -3.01
CA GLN A 344 -14.69 -19.47 -2.66
C GLN A 344 -14.52 -19.95 -1.20
N ASP A 345 -13.79 -19.21 -0.35
CA ASP A 345 -13.38 -19.63 1.00
C ASP A 345 -12.73 -21.03 0.97
N ASP A 346 -11.94 -21.32 -0.06
CA ASP A 346 -11.34 -22.64 -0.29
C ASP A 346 -10.14 -22.87 0.66
N ASP A 347 -10.03 -24.07 1.22
CA ASP A 347 -9.00 -24.41 2.20
C ASP A 347 -7.57 -24.25 1.66
N TYR A 348 -7.34 -24.47 0.36
CA TYR A 348 -6.01 -24.30 -0.23
C TYR A 348 -5.49 -22.86 -0.10
N ALA A 349 -6.37 -21.86 -0.28
CA ALA A 349 -5.99 -20.45 -0.10
C ALA A 349 -5.62 -20.12 1.36
N TRP A 350 -6.24 -20.82 2.32
CA TRP A 350 -6.07 -20.55 3.76
C TRP A 350 -4.98 -21.39 4.44
N VAL A 351 -4.42 -22.41 3.79
CA VAL A 351 -3.24 -23.12 4.32
C VAL A 351 -1.97 -22.27 4.24
N TYR A 352 -1.97 -21.19 3.44
CA TYR A 352 -0.81 -20.34 3.20
C TYR A 352 0.36 -21.22 2.75
N SER A 353 1.52 -21.17 3.43
CA SER A 353 2.69 -22.03 3.19
C SER A 353 2.99 -22.19 1.69
N PHE A 354 2.80 -23.39 1.15
CA PHE A 354 3.04 -23.74 -0.25
C PHE A 354 2.20 -22.87 -1.21
N MET A 355 0.97 -22.52 -0.82
CA MET A 355 0.11 -21.65 -1.64
C MET A 355 0.71 -20.25 -1.78
N THR A 356 1.13 -19.63 -0.67
CA THR A 356 1.80 -18.33 -0.72
C THR A 356 3.11 -18.40 -1.50
N ALA A 357 3.87 -19.50 -1.40
CA ALA A 357 5.12 -19.69 -2.13
C ALA A 357 4.91 -19.75 -3.65
N VAL A 358 3.93 -20.56 -4.10
CA VAL A 358 3.55 -20.67 -5.52
C VAL A 358 3.04 -19.35 -6.07
N VAL A 359 2.16 -18.66 -5.34
CA VAL A 359 1.61 -17.36 -5.76
C VAL A 359 2.69 -16.29 -5.81
N CYS A 360 3.61 -16.27 -4.84
CA CYS A 360 4.76 -15.37 -4.85
C CYS A 360 5.67 -15.63 -6.04
N ARG A 361 5.93 -16.91 -6.34
CA ARG A 361 6.71 -17.29 -7.53
C ARG A 361 6.03 -16.84 -8.82
N ALA A 362 4.72 -17.01 -8.94
CA ALA A 362 3.95 -16.54 -10.10
C ALA A 362 4.03 -15.02 -10.24
N ALA A 363 3.75 -14.29 -9.16
CA ALA A 363 3.77 -12.83 -9.16
C ALA A 363 5.17 -12.27 -9.50
N ALA A 364 6.23 -12.90 -8.99
CA ALA A 364 7.61 -12.52 -9.30
C ALA A 364 8.02 -12.80 -10.76
N MET A 365 7.30 -13.68 -11.47
CA MET A 365 7.50 -13.97 -12.89
C MET A 365 6.76 -12.99 -13.81
N LEU A 366 5.90 -12.11 -13.28
CA LEU A 366 5.28 -11.03 -14.04
C LEU A 366 6.33 -10.01 -14.49
N PRO A 367 6.08 -9.26 -15.59
CA PRO A 367 7.06 -8.31 -16.14
C PRO A 367 7.57 -7.24 -15.15
N TRP A 368 6.78 -6.91 -14.12
CA TRP A 368 7.10 -5.92 -13.06
C TRP A 368 7.40 -6.59 -11.71
N GLY A 369 7.49 -7.91 -11.63
CA GLY A 369 7.43 -8.66 -10.37
C GLY A 369 8.56 -8.38 -9.37
N LEU A 370 9.71 -7.86 -9.81
CA LEU A 370 10.88 -7.57 -8.95
C LEU A 370 11.62 -6.27 -9.31
N GLU A 371 11.74 -5.94 -10.60
CA GLU A 371 12.35 -4.69 -11.07
C GLU A 371 11.26 -3.79 -11.66
N LEU A 372 11.01 -2.64 -11.05
CA LEU A 372 9.97 -1.70 -11.48
C LEU A 372 10.53 -0.68 -12.46
N TYR A 373 9.80 -0.49 -13.55
CA TYR A 373 9.98 0.67 -14.42
C TYR A 373 9.42 1.92 -13.73
N SER A 374 10.16 3.02 -13.82
CA SER A 374 9.78 4.35 -13.34
C SER A 374 10.01 5.34 -14.47
N GLU A 375 8.94 5.98 -14.94
CA GLU A 375 9.07 7.00 -16.00
C GLU A 375 9.91 8.20 -15.53
N MET A 376 9.89 8.50 -14.22
CA MET A 376 10.68 9.59 -13.62
C MET A 376 12.18 9.32 -13.62
N ASP A 377 12.59 8.06 -13.65
CA ASP A 377 13.99 7.64 -13.63
C ASP A 377 14.47 7.14 -15.01
N ASP A 378 13.77 7.52 -16.08
CA ASP A 378 14.03 7.02 -17.42
C ASP A 378 15.21 7.73 -18.11
N GLY A 379 16.42 7.25 -17.81
CA GLY A 379 17.69 7.67 -18.42
C GLY A 379 17.87 7.32 -19.91
N ILE A 380 16.90 6.63 -20.54
CA ILE A 380 16.95 6.27 -21.96
C ILE A 380 16.29 7.33 -22.84
N TRP A 381 15.30 8.02 -22.29
CA TRP A 381 14.52 9.05 -22.98
C TRP A 381 14.84 10.46 -22.48
N PHE A 382 15.22 10.58 -21.21
CA PHE A 382 15.49 11.86 -20.57
C PHE A 382 16.84 11.86 -19.86
N GLN A 383 17.54 12.98 -19.91
CA GLN A 383 18.70 13.25 -19.07
C GLN A 383 18.53 14.65 -18.48
N ASP A 384 18.57 14.76 -17.15
CA ASP A 384 18.35 16.04 -16.44
C ASP A 384 17.05 16.76 -16.85
N ASN A 385 15.97 15.98 -17.08
CA ASN A 385 14.67 16.42 -17.64
C ASN A 385 14.71 16.97 -19.08
N GLU A 386 15.82 16.83 -19.80
CA GLU A 386 15.91 17.14 -21.23
C GLU A 386 15.69 15.90 -22.09
N TRP A 387 14.95 16.04 -23.18
CA TRP A 387 14.70 14.97 -24.13
C TRP A 387 15.98 14.57 -24.84
N ILE A 388 16.31 13.27 -24.79
CA ILE A 388 17.47 12.73 -25.49
C ILE A 388 17.09 12.53 -26.96
N GLU A 389 17.76 13.27 -27.84
CA GLU A 389 17.58 13.14 -29.28
C GLU A 389 17.71 11.68 -29.72
N PRO A 390 16.74 11.17 -30.50
CA PRO A 390 16.83 9.83 -31.02
C PRO A 390 18.06 9.67 -31.90
N LYS A 391 18.60 8.45 -31.94
CA LYS A 391 19.66 8.12 -32.89
C LYS A 391 19.08 7.96 -34.29
N PRO A 392 19.81 8.39 -35.32
CA PRO A 392 19.36 8.27 -36.70
C PRO A 392 19.04 6.82 -37.06
N PHE A 393 18.04 6.69 -37.93
CA PHE A 393 17.58 5.43 -38.48
C PHE A 393 18.71 4.65 -39.16
N ASP A 394 18.68 3.33 -39.03
CA ASP A 394 19.59 2.45 -39.75
C ASP A 394 19.07 2.20 -41.18
N PRO A 395 19.74 2.73 -42.22
CA PRO A 395 19.25 2.67 -43.59
C PRO A 395 19.01 1.24 -44.10
N GLU A 396 19.67 0.22 -43.53
CA GLU A 396 19.51 -1.19 -43.92
C GLU A 396 18.04 -1.67 -43.90
N TRP A 397 17.19 -1.09 -43.04
CA TRP A 397 15.78 -1.46 -42.96
C TRP A 397 14.94 -1.02 -44.18
N TYR A 398 15.37 0.01 -44.92
CA TYR A 398 14.71 0.51 -46.14
C TYR A 398 15.45 0.13 -47.41
N GLU A 399 16.62 -0.50 -47.32
CA GLU A 399 17.30 -1.02 -48.48
C GLU A 399 16.49 -2.17 -49.12
N THR A 400 16.14 -2.01 -50.39
CA THR A 400 15.40 -3.02 -51.17
C THR A 400 16.36 -4.11 -51.64
N LYS A 401 16.55 -5.13 -50.81
CA LYS A 401 17.50 -6.24 -51.03
C LYS A 401 16.89 -7.63 -50.82
N TYR A 402 15.59 -7.70 -50.53
CA TYR A 402 14.87 -8.94 -50.24
C TYR A 402 13.83 -9.20 -51.32
N ALA A 403 13.53 -10.46 -51.63
CA ALA A 403 12.51 -10.79 -52.63
C ALA A 403 11.10 -10.54 -52.06
N GLY A 404 10.28 -9.82 -52.82
CA GLY A 404 8.85 -9.63 -52.57
C GLY A 404 7.99 -10.78 -53.10
N GLU A 405 6.68 -10.58 -53.13
CA GLU A 405 5.74 -11.52 -53.75
C GLU A 405 5.75 -11.40 -55.28
N LEU A 406 5.49 -12.53 -55.96
CA LEU A 406 5.23 -12.56 -57.41
C LEU A 406 3.76 -12.19 -57.66
N TYR A 407 3.54 -11.12 -58.43
CA TYR A 407 2.21 -10.80 -58.94
C TYR A 407 1.93 -11.57 -60.24
N GLU A 408 0.66 -11.80 -60.56
CA GLU A 408 0.23 -12.63 -61.70
C GLU A 408 0.78 -12.14 -63.06
N ASP A 409 1.15 -10.87 -63.15
CA ASP A 409 1.64 -10.20 -64.36
C ASP A 409 3.17 -9.97 -64.37
N ASP A 410 3.92 -10.39 -63.33
CA ASP A 410 5.37 -10.17 -63.22
C ASP A 410 6.19 -11.43 -63.51
N ASP A 411 7.25 -11.28 -64.31
CA ASP A 411 8.19 -12.37 -64.63
C ASP A 411 9.14 -12.71 -63.46
N ASP A 412 9.40 -11.74 -62.56
CA ASP A 412 10.28 -11.86 -61.38
C ASP A 412 9.72 -11.06 -60.19
N PRO A 413 9.92 -11.51 -58.93
CA PRO A 413 9.47 -10.78 -57.75
C PRO A 413 10.22 -9.44 -57.60
N HIS A 414 9.50 -8.40 -57.18
CA HIS A 414 10.12 -7.09 -56.90
C HIS A 414 11.03 -7.13 -55.66
N ASP A 415 12.13 -6.39 -55.69
CA ASP A 415 12.97 -6.18 -54.50
C ASP A 415 12.24 -5.30 -53.48
N VAL A 416 12.12 -5.80 -52.25
CA VAL A 416 11.50 -5.13 -51.10
C VAL A 416 12.50 -4.98 -49.95
N SER A 417 12.16 -4.08 -49.04
CA SER A 417 12.89 -3.81 -47.80
C SER A 417 12.26 -4.53 -46.61
N LEU A 418 12.99 -4.62 -45.50
CA LEU A 418 12.45 -5.19 -44.26
C LEU A 418 11.24 -4.40 -43.75
N ALA A 419 11.26 -3.08 -43.88
CA ALA A 419 10.12 -2.23 -43.49
C ALA A 419 8.86 -2.53 -44.33
N GLN A 420 9.02 -2.77 -45.63
CA GLN A 420 7.91 -3.16 -46.50
C GLN A 420 7.36 -4.54 -46.13
N LEU A 421 8.22 -5.49 -45.80
CA LEU A 421 7.78 -6.81 -45.33
C LEU A 421 7.00 -6.70 -44.01
N VAL A 422 7.47 -5.90 -43.05
CA VAL A 422 6.71 -5.65 -41.80
C VAL A 422 5.33 -5.08 -42.11
N TYR A 423 5.25 -4.06 -42.96
CA TYR A 423 3.99 -3.46 -43.35
C TYR A 423 3.05 -4.46 -44.06
N GLN A 424 3.57 -5.26 -44.98
CA GLN A 424 2.80 -6.24 -45.75
C GLN A 424 2.08 -7.25 -44.84
N TYR A 425 2.77 -7.78 -43.82
CA TYR A 425 2.21 -8.83 -42.97
C TYR A 425 1.45 -8.32 -41.75
N THR A 426 1.63 -7.05 -41.36
CA THR A 426 1.06 -6.53 -40.11
C THR A 426 0.22 -5.27 -40.29
N GLY A 427 0.36 -4.55 -41.41
CA GLY A 427 -0.15 -3.20 -41.61
C GLY A 427 0.55 -2.12 -40.79
N ALA A 428 1.52 -2.48 -39.94
CA ALA A 428 2.20 -1.55 -39.05
C ALA A 428 3.38 -0.86 -39.74
N VAL A 429 3.58 0.42 -39.41
CA VAL A 429 4.75 1.18 -39.84
C VAL A 429 5.79 1.18 -38.73
N LEU A 430 7.02 0.78 -39.05
CA LEU A 430 8.11 0.76 -38.07
C LEU A 430 8.41 2.17 -37.50
N PRO A 431 8.90 2.25 -36.24
CA PRO A 431 9.46 3.49 -35.72
C PRO A 431 10.63 3.99 -36.57
N ARG A 432 10.84 5.30 -36.58
CA ARG A 432 11.90 5.96 -37.35
C ARG A 432 13.21 6.06 -36.54
N ASP A 433 13.17 5.66 -35.27
CA ASP A 433 14.28 5.74 -34.33
C ASP A 433 14.58 4.35 -33.74
N MET A 434 15.29 3.51 -34.51
CA MET A 434 15.42 2.07 -34.23
C MET A 434 16.70 1.66 -33.48
N ASN A 435 17.35 2.58 -32.76
CA ASN A 435 18.68 2.35 -32.16
C ASN A 435 18.83 2.87 -30.73
N ARG A 436 17.72 3.21 -30.06
CA ARG A 436 17.74 3.86 -28.74
C ARG A 436 18.35 2.95 -27.67
N PHE A 437 17.98 1.66 -27.66
CA PHE A 437 18.43 0.70 -26.66
C PHE A 437 19.77 0.03 -26.96
N ASP A 438 20.46 0.42 -28.04
CA ASP A 438 21.71 -0.21 -28.46
C ASP A 438 22.86 -0.07 -27.44
N GLY A 439 22.83 1.00 -26.65
CA GLY A 439 23.80 1.21 -25.55
C GLY A 439 23.76 0.08 -24.50
N LEU A 440 22.61 -0.58 -24.34
CA LEU A 440 22.42 -1.64 -23.35
C LEU A 440 23.00 -2.98 -23.78
N LYS A 441 23.42 -3.13 -25.05
CA LYS A 441 23.94 -4.41 -25.58
C LYS A 441 25.07 -5.00 -24.73
N LYS A 442 25.96 -4.16 -24.17
CA LYS A 442 27.06 -4.61 -23.29
C LYS A 442 26.53 -5.10 -21.94
N GLU A 443 25.60 -4.37 -21.34
CA GLU A 443 25.01 -4.72 -20.05
C GLU A 443 24.18 -6.00 -20.13
N LEU A 444 23.35 -6.14 -21.17
CA LEU A 444 22.54 -7.33 -21.40
C LEU A 444 23.41 -8.60 -21.56
N ARG A 445 24.56 -8.49 -22.23
CA ARG A 445 25.54 -9.60 -22.28
C ARG A 445 26.13 -9.92 -20.91
N ALA A 446 26.39 -8.91 -20.08
CA ALA A 446 26.87 -9.10 -18.72
C ALA A 446 25.81 -9.78 -17.83
N LYS A 447 24.51 -9.60 -18.13
CA LYS A 447 23.40 -10.33 -17.52
C LYS A 447 23.25 -11.78 -18.03
N GLY A 448 24.12 -12.24 -18.93
CA GLY A 448 24.18 -13.63 -19.40
C GLY A 448 23.44 -13.92 -20.71
N LEU A 449 22.89 -12.91 -21.39
CA LEU A 449 22.18 -13.11 -22.66
C LEU A 449 23.16 -13.38 -23.80
N LYS A 450 22.80 -14.33 -24.69
CA LYS A 450 23.54 -14.62 -25.93
C LYS A 450 23.42 -13.45 -26.91
N PRO A 451 24.40 -13.24 -27.82
CA PRO A 451 24.36 -12.13 -28.78
C PRO A 451 23.08 -12.05 -29.63
N SER A 452 22.53 -13.19 -30.05
CA SER A 452 21.26 -13.25 -30.78
C SER A 452 20.08 -12.77 -29.92
N GLN A 453 20.00 -13.24 -28.67
CA GLN A 453 18.96 -12.81 -27.72
C GLN A 453 19.04 -11.31 -27.43
N VAL A 454 20.24 -10.77 -27.26
CA VAL A 454 20.46 -9.33 -27.07
C VAL A 454 19.96 -8.54 -28.27
N SER A 455 20.25 -9.00 -29.49
CA SER A 455 19.82 -8.29 -30.71
C SER A 455 18.31 -8.30 -30.86
N THR A 456 17.66 -9.45 -30.64
CA THR A 456 16.20 -9.56 -30.63
C THR A 456 15.57 -8.67 -29.55
N LEU A 457 16.10 -8.69 -28.32
CA LEU A 457 15.56 -7.90 -27.22
C LEU A 457 15.68 -6.39 -27.50
N CYS A 458 16.83 -5.91 -28.00
CA CYS A 458 16.99 -4.51 -28.39
C CYS A 458 15.99 -4.12 -29.49
N ALA A 459 15.79 -4.94 -30.52
CA ALA A 459 14.83 -4.66 -31.58
C ALA A 459 13.39 -4.54 -31.03
N MET A 460 12.98 -5.47 -30.14
CA MET A 460 11.68 -5.41 -29.49
C MET A 460 11.52 -4.18 -28.60
N MET A 461 12.53 -3.83 -27.80
CA MET A 461 12.50 -2.64 -26.95
C MET A 461 12.44 -1.35 -27.78
N ASN A 462 13.14 -1.27 -28.92
CA ASN A 462 13.02 -0.12 -29.82
C ASN A 462 11.59 0.02 -30.34
N VAL A 463 10.95 -1.08 -30.77
CA VAL A 463 9.55 -1.02 -31.25
C VAL A 463 8.57 -0.66 -30.14
N ILE A 464 8.55 -1.44 -29.04
CA ILE A 464 7.57 -1.27 -27.96
C ILE A 464 7.83 0.05 -27.22
N GLY A 465 9.08 0.41 -26.98
CA GLY A 465 9.48 1.66 -26.36
C GLY A 465 8.96 2.87 -27.13
N GLU A 466 9.24 2.95 -28.43
CA GLU A 466 8.73 4.04 -29.28
C GLU A 466 7.20 4.09 -29.30
N VAL A 467 6.51 2.93 -29.45
CA VAL A 467 5.04 2.88 -29.45
C VAL A 467 4.45 3.31 -28.10
N SER A 468 5.04 2.89 -26.98
CA SER A 468 4.59 3.25 -25.63
C SER A 468 4.64 4.76 -25.36
N ARG A 469 5.53 5.48 -26.07
CA ARG A 469 5.77 6.92 -25.97
C ARG A 469 4.92 7.74 -26.94
N GLN A 470 4.26 7.12 -27.93
CA GLN A 470 3.28 7.76 -28.83
C GLN A 470 1.95 8.13 -28.12
N ARG A 471 2.02 8.56 -26.87
CA ARG A 471 0.92 9.17 -26.12
C ARG A 471 0.77 10.68 -26.40
N PHE A 472 1.51 11.22 -27.36
CA PHE A 472 1.34 12.58 -27.83
C PHE A 472 0.04 12.70 -28.62
N ASP A 473 -1.04 12.98 -27.90
CA ASP A 473 -2.30 13.38 -28.46
C ASP A 473 -2.16 14.80 -29.02
N PHE A 474 -1.96 14.89 -30.34
CA PHE A 474 -1.91 16.17 -31.05
C PHE A 474 -3.19 16.99 -30.88
N SER A 475 -4.32 16.41 -30.46
CA SER A 475 -5.54 17.19 -30.18
C SER A 475 -5.34 18.22 -29.05
N LYS A 476 -4.33 18.04 -28.18
CA LYS A 476 -3.95 19.02 -27.16
C LYS A 476 -3.13 20.21 -27.68
N TYR A 477 -2.56 20.09 -28.88
CA TYR A 477 -1.76 21.13 -29.56
C TYR A 477 -2.37 21.58 -30.88
N ALA A 478 -3.44 20.94 -31.37
CA ALA A 478 -4.16 21.38 -32.56
C ALA A 478 -4.81 22.77 -32.43
N ASP A 479 -4.85 23.32 -31.21
CA ASP A 479 -5.21 24.71 -30.92
C ASP A 479 -4.01 25.69 -30.95
N GLN A 480 -2.81 25.23 -31.34
CA GLN A 480 -1.61 26.05 -31.43
C GLN A 480 -0.94 25.92 -32.81
N ASP A 481 -1.10 27.01 -33.57
CA ASP A 481 -0.30 27.51 -34.69
C ASP A 481 -0.67 27.10 -36.12
N ASP A 482 -1.37 28.04 -36.78
CA ASP A 482 -0.97 28.69 -38.05
C ASP A 482 0.01 27.90 -38.93
N TRP A 483 -0.53 27.02 -39.78
CA TRP A 483 0.16 26.45 -40.94
C TRP A 483 -0.33 27.11 -42.23
N ASP A 484 -0.28 28.44 -42.26
CA ASP A 484 -0.22 29.15 -43.54
C ASP A 484 1.20 28.98 -44.10
N ASP A 485 1.28 28.70 -45.39
CA ASP A 485 2.47 28.78 -46.25
C ASP A 485 3.26 27.47 -46.49
N TRP A 486 2.65 26.55 -47.26
CA TRP A 486 3.40 25.89 -48.34
C TRP A 486 2.51 25.59 -49.56
N ASP A 487 2.79 26.38 -50.59
CA ASP A 487 2.17 26.56 -51.89
C ASP A 487 1.72 25.31 -52.70
N ALA A 488 0.52 25.48 -53.26
CA ALA A 488 0.18 25.39 -54.68
C ALA A 488 0.09 24.02 -55.39
N GLU A 489 -1.16 23.76 -55.82
CA GLU A 489 -1.62 23.33 -57.16
C GLU A 489 -2.54 22.10 -57.12
N GLU A 490 -3.85 22.33 -57.10
CA GLU A 490 -4.81 21.68 -58.02
C GLU A 490 -6.18 22.37 -57.91
N GLU A 491 -6.23 23.55 -58.54
CA GLU A 491 -7.44 24.35 -58.78
C GLU A 491 -8.44 23.58 -59.66
N ALA A 492 -9.56 23.09 -59.09
CA ALA A 492 -10.76 22.81 -59.88
C ALA A 492 -12.09 22.71 -59.11
N VAL A 493 -12.10 22.60 -57.78
CA VAL A 493 -13.33 22.23 -57.02
C VAL A 493 -13.89 23.39 -56.17
N THR A 494 -13.44 24.63 -56.39
CA THR A 494 -13.51 25.71 -55.39
C THR A 494 -14.77 26.59 -55.38
N GLU A 495 -15.65 26.57 -56.40
CA GLU A 495 -16.73 27.58 -56.46
C GLU A 495 -17.98 27.25 -55.61
N ASP A 496 -18.45 26.00 -55.54
CA ASP A 496 -19.65 25.65 -54.76
C ASP A 496 -19.37 25.55 -53.25
N LEU A 497 -18.19 25.02 -52.88
CA LEU A 497 -17.76 24.93 -51.47
C LEU A 497 -17.43 26.30 -50.84
N ALA A 498 -17.05 27.30 -51.64
CA ALA A 498 -16.79 28.65 -51.14
C ALA A 498 -18.06 29.36 -50.68
N SER A 499 -19.17 29.20 -51.42
CA SER A 499 -20.46 29.77 -51.04
C SER A 499 -21.01 29.15 -49.75
N GLU A 500 -20.82 27.85 -49.54
CA GLU A 500 -21.31 27.15 -48.36
C GLU A 500 -20.43 27.43 -47.14
N ASN A 501 -19.11 27.52 -47.33
CA ASN A 501 -18.18 27.95 -46.29
C ASN A 501 -18.43 29.38 -45.80
N GLU A 502 -18.76 30.33 -46.69
CA GLU A 502 -19.08 31.70 -46.25
C GLU A 502 -20.37 31.77 -45.41
N LYS A 503 -21.38 30.97 -45.74
CA LYS A 503 -22.60 30.86 -44.92
C LYS A 503 -22.31 30.24 -43.55
N LEU A 504 -21.55 29.15 -43.51
CA LEU A 504 -21.19 28.47 -42.26
C LEU A 504 -20.26 29.33 -41.40
N LYS A 505 -19.32 30.08 -41.99
CA LYS A 505 -18.48 31.06 -41.29
C LYS A 505 -19.31 32.19 -40.67
N ALA A 506 -20.32 32.70 -41.38
CA ALA A 506 -21.21 33.73 -40.85
C ALA A 506 -22.07 33.20 -39.67
N GLU A 507 -22.53 31.95 -39.75
CA GLU A 507 -23.30 31.31 -38.68
C GLU A 507 -22.44 31.00 -37.44
N LEU A 508 -21.22 30.50 -37.65
CA LEU A 508 -20.22 30.31 -36.59
C LEU A 508 -19.84 31.62 -35.90
N ALA A 509 -19.66 32.72 -36.65
CA ALA A 509 -19.37 34.03 -36.08
C ALA A 509 -20.53 34.53 -35.20
N LYS A 510 -21.77 34.27 -35.61
CA LYS A 510 -22.98 34.63 -34.85
C LYS A 510 -23.10 33.82 -33.55
N LEU A 511 -22.88 32.51 -33.61
CA LEU A 511 -22.90 31.62 -32.44
C LEU A 511 -21.76 31.95 -31.46
N ARG A 512 -20.54 32.22 -31.96
CA ARG A 512 -19.41 32.65 -31.13
C ARG A 512 -19.71 33.96 -30.39
N LYS A 513 -20.38 34.92 -31.04
CA LYS A 513 -20.79 36.17 -30.40
C LYS A 513 -21.82 35.94 -29.28
N GLN A 514 -22.82 35.09 -29.53
CA GLN A 514 -23.82 34.72 -28.52
C GLN A 514 -23.19 33.99 -27.32
N ALA A 515 -22.27 33.06 -27.57
CA ALA A 515 -21.54 32.35 -26.51
C ALA A 515 -20.69 33.32 -25.67
N LYS A 516 -20.03 34.29 -26.30
CA LYS A 516 -19.22 35.30 -25.60
C LYS A 516 -20.07 36.21 -24.72
N GLU A 517 -21.25 36.62 -25.18
CA GLU A 517 -22.20 37.42 -24.40
C GLU A 517 -22.80 36.62 -23.23
N ALA A 518 -23.16 35.35 -23.44
CA ALA A 518 -23.64 34.47 -22.37
C ALA A 518 -22.57 34.22 -21.30
N ASN A 519 -21.32 33.99 -21.71
CA ASN A 519 -20.21 33.74 -20.80
C ASN A 519 -19.82 35.00 -20.00
N TYR A 520 -19.93 36.19 -20.61
CA TYR A 520 -19.76 37.47 -19.91
C TYR A 520 -20.83 37.69 -18.84
N ASN A 521 -22.09 37.37 -19.14
CA ASN A 521 -23.19 37.49 -18.17
C ASN A 521 -23.06 36.49 -17.01
N LEU A 522 -22.75 35.22 -17.30
CA LEU A 522 -22.51 34.19 -16.28
C LEU A 522 -21.30 34.51 -15.41
N SER A 523 -20.22 35.07 -15.99
CA SER A 523 -19.05 35.51 -15.22
C SER A 523 -19.37 36.68 -14.29
N ARG A 524 -20.28 37.59 -14.70
CA ARG A 524 -20.76 38.68 -13.84
C ARG A 524 -21.61 38.14 -12.68
N GLU A 525 -22.55 37.24 -12.96
CA GLU A 525 -23.40 36.60 -11.94
C GLU A 525 -22.58 35.76 -10.94
N ASN A 526 -21.59 34.99 -11.42
CA ASN A 526 -20.69 34.25 -10.53
C ASN A 526 -19.87 35.16 -9.62
N ARG A 527 -19.44 36.32 -10.11
CA ARG A 527 -18.72 37.30 -9.29
C ARG A 527 -19.63 37.92 -8.23
N GLU A 528 -20.87 38.24 -8.58
CA GLU A 528 -21.89 38.75 -7.65
C GLU A 528 -22.26 37.71 -6.58
N LEU A 529 -22.41 36.44 -6.95
CA LEU A 529 -22.68 35.34 -6.01
C LEU A 529 -21.49 35.08 -5.07
N LYS A 530 -20.26 35.14 -5.59
CA LYS A 530 -19.05 34.97 -4.78
C LYS A 530 -18.89 36.10 -3.75
N ASP A 531 -19.15 37.34 -4.15
CA ASP A 531 -19.17 38.50 -3.24
C ASP A 531 -20.28 38.38 -2.18
N GLN A 532 -21.41 37.74 -2.48
CA GLN A 532 -22.47 37.47 -1.50
C GLN A 532 -22.07 36.39 -0.50
N LEU A 533 -21.43 35.30 -0.96
CA LEU A 533 -20.94 34.23 -0.09
C LEU A 533 -19.87 34.72 0.88
N GLU A 534 -18.90 35.50 0.41
CA GLU A 534 -17.83 36.06 1.25
C GLU A 534 -18.38 36.99 2.34
N LYS A 535 -19.42 37.78 2.03
CA LYS A 535 -20.14 38.60 3.02
C LYS A 535 -20.91 37.77 4.05
N MET A 536 -21.52 36.66 3.64
CA MET A 536 -22.22 35.75 4.57
C MET A 536 -21.24 35.01 5.48
N GLU A 537 -20.09 34.57 4.97
CA GLU A 537 -19.05 33.91 5.76
C GLU A 537 -18.43 34.86 6.80
N ALA A 538 -18.14 36.12 6.42
CA ALA A 538 -17.68 37.13 7.36
C ALA A 538 -18.68 37.37 8.51
N GLY A 539 -19.98 37.49 8.18
CA GLY A 539 -21.04 37.64 9.19
C GLY A 539 -21.21 36.42 10.10
N ALA A 540 -21.03 35.20 9.56
CA ALA A 540 -21.06 33.98 10.35
C ALA A 540 -19.84 33.84 11.29
N GLY A 541 -18.67 34.32 10.86
CA GLY A 541 -17.46 34.38 11.69
C GLY A 541 -17.62 35.29 12.91
N GLU A 542 -18.20 36.49 12.72
CA GLU A 542 -18.46 37.41 13.82
C GLU A 542 -19.45 36.84 14.85
N LEU A 543 -20.50 36.17 14.38
CA LEU A 543 -21.50 35.53 15.26
C LEU A 543 -20.90 34.35 16.06
N ARG A 544 -19.98 33.58 15.44
CA ARG A 544 -19.26 32.50 16.14
C ARG A 544 -18.35 33.05 17.24
N GLN A 545 -17.68 34.17 17.00
CA GLN A 545 -16.85 34.82 18.01
C GLN A 545 -17.70 35.39 19.16
N GLU A 546 -18.81 36.06 18.86
CA GLU A 546 -19.75 36.57 19.88
C GLU A 546 -20.27 35.42 20.77
N LEU A 547 -20.55 34.26 20.18
CA LEU A 547 -20.94 33.05 20.93
C LEU A 547 -19.81 32.46 21.78
N ALA A 548 -18.55 32.56 21.35
CA ALA A 548 -17.40 32.12 22.14
C ALA A 548 -17.22 33.00 23.38
N ASP A 549 -17.23 34.33 23.21
CA ASP A 549 -17.08 35.30 24.29
C ASP A 549 -18.21 35.12 25.34
N LEU A 550 -19.45 34.91 24.90
CA LEU A 550 -20.58 34.66 25.81
C LEU A 550 -20.49 33.32 26.53
N ARG A 551 -19.93 32.27 25.90
CA ARG A 551 -19.67 30.98 26.57
C ARG A 551 -18.62 31.12 27.66
N GLU A 552 -17.57 31.89 27.42
CA GLU A 552 -16.52 32.17 28.38
C GLU A 552 -17.05 32.95 29.60
N VAL A 553 -17.90 33.96 29.36
CA VAL A 553 -18.64 34.67 30.41
C VAL A 553 -19.46 33.70 31.29
N VAL A 554 -20.22 32.79 30.66
CA VAL A 554 -21.06 31.83 31.40
C VAL A 554 -20.19 30.85 32.19
N PHE A 555 -19.10 30.38 31.62
CA PHE A 555 -18.14 29.49 32.30
C PHE A 555 -17.55 30.14 33.55
N ASN A 556 -17.09 31.39 33.44
CA ASN A 556 -16.52 32.14 34.57
C ASN A 556 -17.58 32.47 35.64
N GLN A 557 -18.85 32.64 35.27
CA GLN A 557 -19.94 32.82 36.24
C GLN A 557 -20.31 31.51 36.97
N GLN A 558 -20.25 30.36 36.29
CA GLN A 558 -20.61 29.06 36.86
C GLN A 558 -19.57 28.50 37.83
N ASN A 559 -18.29 28.79 37.61
CA ASN A 559 -17.22 28.34 38.50
C ASN A 559 -17.12 29.14 39.81
N GLY A 560 -17.99 30.15 39.99
CA GLY A 560 -17.89 31.12 41.06
C GLY A 560 -16.69 32.02 40.82
N ALA A 561 -16.85 33.33 40.99
CA ALA A 561 -15.70 34.20 41.12
C ALA A 561 -14.97 33.80 42.43
N GLU A 562 -14.09 32.80 42.36
CA GLU A 562 -13.02 32.69 43.34
C GLU A 562 -12.37 34.08 43.38
N GLU A 563 -12.26 34.65 44.58
CA GLU A 563 -11.38 35.78 44.82
C GLU A 563 -9.95 35.29 44.49
N GLU A 564 -9.62 35.28 43.20
CA GLU A 564 -8.27 35.08 42.72
C GLU A 564 -7.46 36.20 43.33
N LYS A 565 -6.67 35.84 44.35
CA LYS A 565 -5.62 36.67 44.92
C LYS A 565 -4.88 37.33 43.76
N ALA A 566 -4.72 38.64 43.82
CA ALA A 566 -4.00 39.43 42.85
C ALA A 566 -2.63 38.79 42.54
N GLU A 567 -2.55 38.01 41.47
CA GLU A 567 -1.29 37.77 40.79
C GLU A 567 -0.86 39.10 40.19
N GLU A 568 0.41 39.46 40.38
CA GLU A 568 0.96 40.72 39.88
C GLU A 568 0.83 40.77 38.35
N SER A 569 -0.07 41.63 37.86
CA SER A 569 -0.23 41.99 36.45
C SER A 569 1.14 42.33 35.85
N LYS A 570 1.56 41.59 34.81
CA LYS A 570 2.76 41.93 34.00
C LYS A 570 2.56 43.19 33.15
N ILE A 571 1.33 43.71 33.08
CA ILE A 571 0.96 44.90 32.31
C ILE A 571 1.06 46.15 33.20
N SER A 572 1.72 47.19 32.69
CA SER A 572 1.85 48.49 33.36
C SER A 572 0.64 49.39 33.03
N PHE A 573 -0.05 49.89 34.07
CA PHE A 573 -1.19 50.80 33.92
C PHE A 573 -0.83 52.23 34.36
N PRO A 574 -1.38 53.29 33.74
CA PRO A 574 -2.41 53.28 32.70
C PRO A 574 -1.92 52.80 31.32
N TYR A 575 -2.77 52.07 30.59
CA TYR A 575 -2.53 51.62 29.22
C TYR A 575 -3.33 52.46 28.23
N HIS A 576 -2.68 52.95 27.19
CA HIS A 576 -3.28 53.80 26.16
C HIS A 576 -3.68 52.98 24.94
N THR A 577 -4.96 53.02 24.56
CA THR A 577 -5.52 52.17 23.49
C THR A 577 -5.33 52.84 22.13
N SER A 578 -5.02 52.05 21.10
CA SER A 578 -4.84 52.57 19.73
C SER A 578 -6.19 52.75 19.03
N ARG A 579 -7.18 51.91 19.38
CA ARG A 579 -8.55 51.95 18.86
C ARG A 579 -9.50 52.78 19.73
N ARG A 580 -10.59 53.26 19.14
CA ARG A 580 -11.66 53.98 19.84
C ARG A 580 -12.62 53.00 20.49
N LEU A 581 -12.38 52.68 21.75
CA LEU A 581 -13.19 51.74 22.50
C LEU A 581 -14.29 52.45 23.29
N VAL A 582 -15.48 51.86 23.31
CA VAL A 582 -16.60 52.29 24.16
C VAL A 582 -17.06 51.11 25.00
N ALA A 583 -17.19 51.31 26.31
CA ALA A 583 -17.61 50.27 27.24
C ALA A 583 -18.92 50.66 27.94
N PHE A 584 -19.84 49.70 28.08
CA PHE A 584 -21.13 49.88 28.74
C PHE A 584 -21.27 48.93 29.95
N GLY A 585 -21.85 49.44 31.05
CA GLY A 585 -22.01 48.71 32.31
C GLY A 585 -20.92 49.05 33.33
N GLY A 586 -20.87 48.30 34.43
CA GLY A 586 -19.97 48.58 35.56
C GLY A 586 -20.67 49.26 36.74
N HIS A 587 -20.43 48.77 37.95
CA HIS A 587 -20.80 49.49 39.18
C HIS A 587 -19.78 50.61 39.48
N ASP A 588 -20.17 51.63 40.26
CA ASP A 588 -19.36 52.84 40.51
C ASP A 588 -17.97 52.60 41.10
N SER A 589 -17.76 51.50 41.84
CA SER A 589 -16.43 51.10 42.33
C SER A 589 -15.55 50.60 41.18
N TRP A 590 -16.09 49.70 40.35
CA TRP A 590 -15.41 49.13 39.19
C TRP A 590 -15.05 50.22 38.16
N LEU A 591 -15.99 51.13 37.89
CA LEU A 591 -15.77 52.24 36.94
C LEU A 591 -14.64 53.18 37.40
N ARG A 592 -14.52 53.46 38.69
CA ARG A 592 -13.44 54.30 39.22
C ARG A 592 -12.06 53.65 39.02
N GLU A 593 -11.98 52.34 39.22
CA GLU A 593 -10.73 51.60 39.08
C GLU A 593 -10.33 51.40 37.62
N ILE A 594 -11.25 50.94 36.76
CA ILE A 594 -10.91 50.65 35.36
C ILE A 594 -10.63 51.92 34.54
N LYS A 595 -11.31 53.04 34.83
CA LYS A 595 -11.02 54.34 34.18
C LYS A 595 -9.62 54.83 34.45
N PHE A 596 -9.07 54.52 35.63
CA PHE A 596 -7.68 54.84 35.94
C PHE A 596 -6.71 53.97 35.13
N LYS A 597 -7.08 52.72 34.85
CA LYS A 597 -6.24 51.77 34.11
C LYS A 597 -6.31 51.98 32.59
N LEU A 598 -7.48 52.36 32.07
CA LEU A 598 -7.75 52.54 30.64
C LEU A 598 -8.31 53.96 30.39
N PRO A 599 -7.46 55.00 30.40
CA PRO A 599 -7.90 56.39 30.32
C PRO A 599 -8.56 56.77 28.97
N ASP A 600 -8.23 56.06 27.89
CA ASP A 600 -8.70 56.38 26.53
C ASP A 600 -10.04 55.71 26.19
N VAL A 601 -10.48 54.75 27.00
CA VAL A 601 -11.74 54.03 26.78
C VAL A 601 -12.90 54.85 27.32
N ARG A 602 -13.93 55.03 26.49
CA ARG A 602 -15.13 55.78 26.89
C ARG A 602 -16.11 54.87 27.62
N PHE A 603 -16.13 54.95 28.94
CA PHE A 603 -17.08 54.22 29.77
C PHE A 603 -18.40 54.99 29.93
N MET A 604 -19.50 54.33 29.55
CA MET A 604 -20.86 54.83 29.61
C MET A 604 -21.66 54.05 30.66
N SER A 605 -22.59 54.72 31.34
CA SER A 605 -23.62 54.06 32.15
C SER A 605 -24.63 53.34 31.25
N ASP A 606 -25.64 52.70 31.86
CA ASP A 606 -26.66 51.93 31.15
C ASP A 606 -27.61 52.76 30.26
N ASP A 607 -27.29 54.02 29.94
CA ASP A 607 -28.09 54.88 29.04
C ASP A 607 -27.23 55.46 27.90
N ILE A 608 -27.78 55.42 26.68
CA ILE A 608 -27.08 55.84 25.47
C ILE A 608 -27.47 57.30 25.19
N SER A 609 -26.61 58.24 25.56
CA SER A 609 -26.87 59.67 25.32
C SER A 609 -26.90 60.04 23.83
N SER A 610 -26.22 59.28 22.96
CA SER A 610 -26.28 59.47 21.50
C SER A 610 -25.83 58.22 20.73
N PRO A 611 -26.54 57.79 19.67
CA PRO A 611 -26.12 56.70 18.79
C PRO A 611 -24.77 56.94 18.09
N GLU A 612 -24.33 58.20 17.98
CA GLU A 612 -23.06 58.56 17.34
C GLU A 612 -21.83 58.07 18.13
N ILE A 613 -22.00 57.77 19.42
CA ILE A 613 -20.93 57.23 20.26
C ILE A 613 -20.57 55.82 19.79
N ILE A 614 -21.58 54.97 19.57
CA ILE A 614 -21.39 53.60 19.07
C ILE A 614 -20.90 53.63 17.62
N LYS A 615 -21.48 54.50 16.78
CA LYS A 615 -21.08 54.61 15.37
C LYS A 615 -19.60 54.98 15.18
N ARG A 616 -19.02 55.77 16.09
CA ARG A 616 -17.61 56.21 16.03
C ARG A 616 -16.65 55.28 16.78
N ALA A 617 -17.16 54.29 17.50
CA ALA A 617 -16.35 53.28 18.15
C ALA A 617 -15.84 52.27 17.12
N ASP A 618 -14.64 51.75 17.35
CA ASP A 618 -14.07 50.64 16.60
C ASP A 618 -14.50 49.30 17.22
N VAL A 619 -14.59 49.24 18.55
CA VAL A 619 -15.07 48.08 19.32
C VAL A 619 -15.94 48.54 20.48
N VAL A 620 -17.03 47.81 20.72
CA VAL A 620 -17.97 48.02 21.83
C VAL A 620 -17.80 46.91 22.86
N TRP A 621 -17.48 47.27 24.09
CA TRP A 621 -17.34 46.35 25.21
C TRP A 621 -18.56 46.40 26.13
N ILE A 622 -18.99 45.24 26.63
CA ILE A 622 -20.17 45.12 27.48
C ILE A 622 -19.81 44.35 28.75
N GLN A 623 -20.05 44.96 29.91
CA GLN A 623 -19.97 44.25 31.18
C GLN A 623 -21.23 43.38 31.38
N THR A 624 -21.06 42.20 31.99
CA THR A 624 -22.12 41.21 32.18
C THR A 624 -23.35 41.73 32.91
N ASN A 625 -23.19 42.68 33.83
CA ASN A 625 -24.30 43.30 34.54
C ASN A 625 -25.22 44.15 33.63
N CYS A 626 -24.72 44.59 32.48
CA CYS A 626 -25.46 45.42 31.54
C CYS A 626 -26.44 44.58 30.70
N ILE A 627 -26.19 43.27 30.52
CA ILE A 627 -26.99 42.35 29.69
C ILE A 627 -28.46 42.32 30.14
N GLY A 628 -28.71 42.39 31.45
CA GLY A 628 -30.07 42.40 32.02
C GLY A 628 -30.80 43.74 31.92
N HIS A 629 -30.13 44.81 31.47
CA HIS A 629 -30.72 46.14 31.42
C HIS A 629 -31.44 46.41 30.10
N LYS A 630 -32.51 47.22 30.13
CA LYS A 630 -33.36 47.52 28.95
C LYS A 630 -32.60 48.12 27.76
N SER A 631 -31.47 48.76 28.02
CA SER A 631 -30.63 49.39 27.00
C SER A 631 -29.72 48.41 26.28
N TYR A 632 -29.48 47.21 26.81
CA TYR A 632 -28.59 46.22 26.22
C TYR A 632 -28.98 45.87 24.77
N ASN A 633 -30.25 45.50 24.55
CA ASN A 633 -30.73 45.18 23.20
C ASN A 633 -30.55 46.37 22.25
N ILE A 634 -30.76 47.60 22.75
CA ILE A 634 -30.56 48.81 21.96
C ILE A 634 -29.08 49.01 21.61
N ILE A 635 -28.16 48.76 22.54
CA ILE A 635 -26.71 48.84 22.31
C ILE A 635 -26.28 47.81 21.26
N ILE A 636 -26.72 46.57 21.40
CA ILE A 636 -26.40 45.47 20.46
C ILE A 636 -26.99 45.76 19.08
N ASP A 637 -28.24 46.19 19.00
CA ASP A 637 -28.89 46.51 17.73
C ASP A 637 -28.20 47.69 17.04
N LEU A 638 -27.77 48.71 17.79
CA LEU A 638 -27.00 49.83 17.24
C LEU A 638 -25.59 49.40 16.81
N ALA A 639 -24.91 48.55 17.57
CA ALA A 639 -23.59 48.02 17.21
C ALA A 639 -23.67 47.20 15.93
N ARG A 640 -24.66 46.29 15.80
CA ARG A 640 -24.93 45.51 14.59
C ARG A 640 -25.30 46.41 13.42
N LYS A 641 -26.17 47.39 13.64
CA LYS A 641 -26.59 48.36 12.60
C LYS A 641 -25.40 49.15 12.02
N TYR A 642 -24.39 49.44 12.84
CA TYR A 642 -23.19 50.15 12.41
C TYR A 642 -21.98 49.23 12.15
N SER A 643 -22.19 47.91 12.12
CA SER A 643 -21.13 46.91 11.93
C SER A 643 -19.93 47.13 12.85
N ARG A 644 -20.20 47.30 14.15
CA ARG A 644 -19.18 47.43 15.20
C ARG A 644 -19.01 46.12 15.94
N LYS A 645 -17.75 45.71 16.10
CA LYS A 645 -17.41 44.50 16.85
C LYS A 645 -17.87 44.67 18.29
N VAL A 646 -18.56 43.65 18.81
CA VAL A 646 -19.01 43.59 20.20
C VAL A 646 -18.17 42.56 20.95
N ARG A 647 -17.73 42.93 22.15
CA ARG A 647 -16.98 42.08 23.09
C ARG A 647 -17.61 42.12 24.47
N TYR A 648 -17.40 41.06 25.23
CA TYR A 648 -17.90 40.94 26.60
C TYR A 648 -16.74 40.82 27.59
N PHE A 649 -16.84 41.56 28.70
CA PHE A 649 -15.92 41.36 29.80
C PHE A 649 -16.20 40.03 30.48
N ALA A 650 -15.20 39.15 30.49
CA ALA A 650 -15.34 37.80 31.03
C ALA A 650 -15.25 37.75 32.57
N TYR A 651 -14.81 38.84 33.20
CA TYR A 651 -14.50 38.91 34.63
C TYR A 651 -15.28 40.02 35.34
N ALA A 652 -15.43 39.89 36.67
CA ALA A 652 -16.01 40.95 37.52
C ALA A 652 -14.96 41.98 38.00
N SER A 653 -13.67 41.60 38.04
CA SER A 653 -12.57 42.46 38.51
C SER A 653 -12.18 43.50 37.47
N ALA A 654 -12.04 44.77 37.88
CA ALA A 654 -11.62 45.87 37.02
C ALA A 654 -10.20 45.69 36.48
N THR A 655 -9.31 45.09 37.26
CA THR A 655 -7.93 44.81 36.84
C THR A 655 -7.90 43.75 35.74
N LYS A 656 -8.58 42.61 35.93
CA LYS A 656 -8.67 41.54 34.91
C LYS A 656 -9.36 41.99 33.62
N CYS A 657 -10.40 42.82 33.74
CA CYS A 657 -11.05 43.43 32.58
C CYS A 657 -10.08 44.34 31.81
N ALA A 658 -9.21 45.08 32.51
CA ALA A 658 -8.22 45.92 31.85
C ALA A 658 -7.14 45.11 31.12
N GLU A 659 -6.69 44.00 31.71
CA GLU A 659 -5.79 43.04 31.07
C GLU A 659 -6.41 42.45 29.79
N GLN A 660 -7.69 42.05 29.84
CA GLN A 660 -8.43 41.51 28.69
C GLN A 660 -8.50 42.49 27.51
N VAL A 661 -8.63 43.81 27.78
CA VAL A 661 -8.62 44.83 26.72
C VAL A 661 -7.23 44.92 26.08
N VAL A 662 -6.16 44.86 26.87
CA VAL A 662 -4.79 44.93 26.37
C VAL A 662 -4.49 43.71 25.49
N GLU A 663 -4.89 42.51 25.91
CA GLU A 663 -4.72 41.29 25.12
C GLU A 663 -5.48 41.34 23.79
N GLU A 664 -6.70 41.89 23.75
CA GLU A 664 -7.47 42.05 22.50
C GLU A 664 -6.86 43.13 21.58
N GLU A 665 -6.25 44.19 22.13
CA GLU A 665 -5.48 45.16 21.33
C GLU A 665 -4.24 44.48 20.71
N GLU A 666 -3.47 43.71 21.48
CA GLU A 666 -2.25 43.04 21.00
C GLU A 666 -2.51 41.89 20.02
N ASN A 667 -3.59 41.12 20.20
CA ASN A 667 -3.94 40.00 19.31
C ASN A 667 -4.51 40.46 17.96
N THR A 668 -4.92 41.73 17.81
CA THR A 668 -5.41 42.25 16.52
C THR A 668 -4.29 42.90 15.67
N ASP A 669 -3.13 43.20 16.27
CA ASP A 669 -1.96 43.80 15.59
C ASP A 669 -0.94 42.76 15.08
N LYS A 670 -1.22 41.45 15.25
CA LYS A 670 -0.53 40.31 14.60
C LYS A 670 -1.42 39.71 13.52
#